data_AF-A0AA43EE23-F1
#
_entry.id   AF-A0AA43EE23-F1
#
_cell.length_a   1.000
_cell.length_b   1.000
_cell.length_c   1.000
_cell.angle_alpha   90.00
_cell.angle_beta   90.00
_cell.angle_gamma   90.00
#
_symmetry.space_group_name_H-M   'P 1'
#
loop_
_entity.id
_entity.type
_entity.pdbx_description
1 polymer ?
#
loop_
_entity_poly.entity_id
_entity_poly.type
_entity_poly.pdbx_seq_one_letter_code
_entity_poly.pdbx_strand_id
1 'polypeptide(L)'
;MSIHRKSIVAALSLALALSFLAAGGASAATYYVSNSGSDSSAGSQAAPWQTLQKAAASISAGDVVLVSPGTYVGFNITSGGTSSSPKTFRADGDNVIINSQNASTPDNINIENADYVVVEGFVVQDAPRAGIRVATSRGVVLRNNYVHRCARWGIFTAYATDIQILDNVCANSGEEHGIYVSNSTVASDNPVIRGNECFGNLHNGIQLNGDCTSSGDGVISGALIENNIIHDNGWKGFSLISVQNSTIQNNILYYNGTAAGAGGIHLTDEPGCNRPSNNNIVVNNTVVEFNIAGIRIGDGSTANILFNNIVAASSLGSTIIDDVGGNQIHGTSNLRVTSTAGLFVDAAARDYHLASASAAVDVGVATYGGASAPTVDFAAAARPAGNGYDAGAFERAGAAPPPPPPPPPPTGIIATHPRILVPGGRLAELRQSGCFDASGNPIPGCTQTAQWNGLEDIVENRPERASALEWAMAFMVTGNATYRTNAIADADAQVAAGVDPIVAANYRFLYVRDYLRRIACTYDWLYGDLSAAQRTNYKNYMLMLIYLTWNDDATTKAIYDIGNWGANAPGNNFYYNFILATAYAALALHGENTTQFTWGGTTYPFKLTLDGVDYTNILDFLYAKITDESIPKWLNTYGKGGGWHEGDQYGPSAKRHLFEALVILRRAGGRDFFNDPATSFPLEAALYKFYSTQPRGRLFYSGGDAGREPTFGIYDYDRHEMICLADGLEGRAESAYAQYWVNHFYPLADGTGQQVVDFMFYRPVLPESPLSALPLNYRAEGMDWMNSRSSWGDDAVSVSFVSTDAVAGHQHNDQNAFQIYRGSSGSRLDGWLVTDTQPFATGNRTATASHNTIIVDNATCQRYGRGTGNMEKYSAVMNTSPAYVYTMGDASDAYYDDLEVNCYSQDGTKQLTTFQRELVHVLPGYIVVFDRVTPINPNAKVRNFFHYSNQPVVTGDMLEVTRGDGKVFHKVLLPNNARLTTIDEQIGDSKTITTWRLEAEATPVPNHQFLNVFYVTSAGTVQMPDALVVRSEQQNMVGTRIADPAHDIVLMFSADPTGAAPGGTIEYKVGFSNGSQHFLYDLVPGTEYTVDVAQENGFFSVKVAQGPGVMTTDAGVLHFEIDAVNLAALGR
;
A
#
# COMPACT_ATOMS: atom_id res chain seq x y z
N MET A 1 69.80 60.19 -6.96
CA MET A 1 69.57 58.93 -7.70
C MET A 1 68.24 58.38 -7.21
N SER A 2 67.14 58.77 -7.87
CA SER A 2 66.57 58.15 -9.08
C SER A 2 65.42 57.22 -8.64
N ILE A 3 64.16 57.66 -8.63
CA ILE A 3 63.25 57.86 -9.79
C ILE A 3 62.70 56.52 -10.33
N HIS A 4 61.36 56.38 -10.26
CA HIS A 4 60.45 55.52 -11.04
C HIS A 4 60.48 54.00 -10.74
N ARG A 5 59.36 53.30 -10.53
CA ARG A 5 58.10 53.34 -11.29
C ARG A 5 56.88 52.97 -10.44
N LYS A 6 55.78 53.70 -10.71
CA LYS A 6 54.38 53.33 -10.50
C LYS A 6 54.06 52.01 -11.23
N SER A 7 53.03 51.32 -10.74
CA SER A 7 52.22 50.22 -11.34
C SER A 7 52.38 48.87 -10.61
N ILE A 8 51.27 48.13 -10.47
CA ILE A 8 51.08 46.83 -9.80
C ILE A 8 50.54 46.89 -8.34
N VAL A 9 49.69 47.85 -8.01
CA VAL A 9 48.71 47.68 -6.87
C VAL A 9 47.25 47.63 -7.38
N ALA A 10 47.03 47.81 -8.68
CA ALA A 10 45.73 47.68 -9.32
C ALA A 10 45.50 46.31 -10.03
N ALA A 11 46.41 45.34 -9.86
CA ALA A 11 46.34 44.04 -10.54
C ALA A 11 46.17 42.82 -9.59
N LEU A 12 46.32 42.99 -8.26
CA LEU A 12 46.05 41.90 -7.31
C LEU A 12 44.63 41.96 -6.70
N SER A 13 43.99 43.13 -6.69
CA SER A 13 42.61 43.28 -6.19
C SER A 13 41.54 42.86 -7.23
N LEU A 14 41.93 42.63 -8.48
CA LEU A 14 41.05 42.14 -9.54
C LEU A 14 41.20 40.63 -9.80
N ALA A 15 42.25 39.99 -9.27
CA ALA A 15 42.45 38.54 -9.35
C ALA A 15 41.84 37.78 -8.15
N LEU A 16 41.69 38.45 -7.00
CA LEU A 16 40.98 37.90 -5.83
C LEU A 16 39.46 38.19 -5.82
N ALA A 17 39.01 39.13 -6.67
CA ALA A 17 37.59 39.44 -6.87
C ALA A 17 36.94 38.66 -8.04
N LEU A 18 37.74 37.91 -8.82
CA LEU A 18 37.25 37.01 -9.88
C LEU A 18 37.32 35.52 -9.51
N SER A 19 37.73 35.17 -8.30
CA SER A 19 37.80 33.78 -7.81
C SER A 19 36.68 33.40 -6.83
N PHE A 20 35.77 34.33 -6.50
CA PHE A 20 34.56 34.04 -5.69
C PHE A 20 33.27 33.96 -6.53
N LEU A 21 33.38 33.97 -7.87
CA LEU A 21 32.29 33.77 -8.82
C LEU A 21 32.40 32.39 -9.49
N ALA A 22 32.30 31.32 -8.71
CA ALA A 22 31.97 29.97 -9.18
C ALA A 22 31.92 28.98 -8.01
N ALA A 23 30.91 29.10 -7.16
CA ALA A 23 30.43 27.97 -6.37
C ALA A 23 28.90 28.05 -6.37
N GLY A 24 28.31 27.93 -7.56
CA GLY A 24 26.90 27.59 -7.65
C GLY A 24 26.74 26.22 -7.00
N GLY A 25 25.91 26.12 -5.96
CA GLY A 25 25.47 24.82 -5.47
C GLY A 25 24.82 24.10 -6.64
N ALA A 26 25.45 23.03 -7.11
CA ALA A 26 24.85 22.20 -8.15
C ALA A 26 23.56 21.61 -7.58
N SER A 27 22.42 21.93 -8.18
CA SER A 27 21.18 21.19 -7.92
C SER A 27 21.45 19.72 -8.22
N ALA A 28 21.03 18.82 -7.33
CA ALA A 28 21.00 17.39 -7.60
C ALA A 28 20.24 17.15 -8.92
N ALA A 29 20.88 16.50 -9.87
CA ALA A 29 20.31 16.20 -11.18
C ALA A 29 19.74 14.78 -11.20
N THR A 30 18.63 14.59 -11.92
CA THR A 30 18.10 13.26 -12.22
C THR A 30 18.50 12.85 -13.62
N TYR A 31 19.11 11.67 -13.74
CA TYR A 31 19.54 11.06 -14.99
C TYR A 31 18.79 9.75 -15.24
N TYR A 32 18.71 9.35 -16.50
CA TYR A 32 17.92 8.22 -16.95
C TYR A 32 18.80 7.20 -17.69
N VAL A 33 18.60 5.93 -17.39
CA VAL A 33 19.23 4.79 -18.09
C VAL A 33 18.15 3.89 -18.66
N SER A 34 18.28 3.49 -19.93
CA SER A 34 17.39 2.56 -20.62
C SER A 34 18.16 1.73 -21.65
N ASN A 35 17.82 0.44 -21.83
CA ASN A 35 18.45 -0.41 -22.85
C ASN A 35 18.32 0.14 -24.29
N SER A 36 17.30 0.98 -24.57
CA SER A 36 17.11 1.64 -25.87
C SER A 36 17.82 3.00 -25.98
N GLY A 37 18.52 3.44 -24.92
CA GLY A 37 19.26 4.69 -24.86
C GLY A 37 20.58 4.67 -25.64
N SER A 38 21.39 5.71 -25.46
CA SER A 38 22.74 5.81 -26.02
C SER A 38 23.70 6.47 -25.03
N ASP A 39 24.88 5.90 -24.82
CA ASP A 39 25.90 6.46 -23.92
C ASP A 39 26.56 7.74 -24.46
N SER A 40 26.26 8.11 -25.71
CA SER A 40 26.60 9.43 -26.29
C SER A 40 25.55 10.51 -26.00
N SER A 41 24.39 10.15 -25.45
CA SER A 41 23.31 11.07 -25.11
C SER A 41 23.56 11.84 -23.81
N ALA A 42 22.68 12.80 -23.52
CA ALA A 42 22.77 13.66 -22.34
C ALA A 42 22.36 12.96 -21.02
N GLY A 43 21.73 11.78 -21.07
CA GLY A 43 21.21 11.10 -19.88
C GLY A 43 19.91 11.72 -19.36
N SER A 44 19.22 12.52 -20.17
CA SER A 44 17.90 13.06 -19.85
C SER A 44 16.80 12.03 -20.13
N GLN A 45 15.59 12.24 -19.64
CA GLN A 45 14.47 11.32 -19.85
C GLN A 45 14.17 11.06 -21.34
N ALA A 46 14.23 12.10 -22.17
CA ALA A 46 14.00 11.99 -23.62
C ALA A 46 15.20 11.39 -24.38
N ALA A 47 16.39 11.38 -23.78
CA ALA A 47 17.62 10.87 -24.38
C ALA A 47 18.48 10.15 -23.31
N PRO A 48 18.01 8.99 -22.81
CA PRO A 48 18.65 8.29 -21.70
C PRO A 48 20.00 7.71 -22.12
N TRP A 49 20.86 7.49 -21.14
CA TRP A 49 22.05 6.67 -21.34
C TRP A 49 21.67 5.21 -21.54
N GLN A 50 22.54 4.46 -22.21
CA GLN A 50 22.29 3.05 -22.47
C GLN A 50 22.72 2.15 -21.31
N THR A 51 23.81 2.51 -20.63
CA THR A 51 24.46 1.65 -19.63
C THR A 51 24.50 2.26 -18.23
N LEU A 52 24.44 1.40 -17.22
CA LEU A 52 24.66 1.77 -15.82
C LEU A 52 26.08 2.26 -15.58
N GLN A 53 27.07 1.73 -16.31
CA GLN A 53 28.45 2.17 -16.18
C GLN A 53 28.64 3.62 -16.66
N LYS A 54 27.94 4.02 -17.73
CA LYS A 54 27.92 5.41 -18.18
C LYS A 54 27.38 6.34 -17.09
N ALA A 55 26.28 5.95 -16.45
CA ALA A 55 25.73 6.68 -15.31
C ALA A 55 26.74 6.80 -14.16
N ALA A 56 27.33 5.68 -13.72
CA ALA A 56 28.30 5.66 -12.62
C ALA A 56 29.54 6.54 -12.87
N ALA A 57 29.94 6.71 -14.13
CA ALA A 57 31.05 7.58 -14.50
C ALA A 57 30.68 9.07 -14.63
N SER A 58 29.39 9.40 -14.70
CA SER A 58 28.93 10.74 -15.08
C SER A 58 28.30 11.54 -13.92
N ILE A 59 27.70 10.86 -12.95
CA ILE A 59 26.94 11.53 -11.88
C ILE A 59 27.83 12.11 -10.77
N SER A 60 27.36 13.22 -10.20
CA SER A 60 27.93 13.96 -9.06
C SER A 60 27.21 13.64 -7.75
N ALA A 61 27.77 14.07 -6.62
CA ALA A 61 27.13 13.88 -5.31
C ALA A 61 25.74 14.54 -5.28
N GLY A 62 24.74 13.83 -4.75
CA GLY A 62 23.33 14.25 -4.71
C GLY A 62 22.50 13.77 -5.90
N ASP A 63 23.12 13.39 -7.01
CA ASP A 63 22.39 13.00 -8.21
C ASP A 63 21.67 11.65 -8.06
N VAL A 64 20.57 11.51 -8.80
CA VAL A 64 19.75 10.30 -8.86
C VAL A 64 19.78 9.73 -10.29
N VAL A 65 19.99 8.43 -10.42
CA VAL A 65 19.88 7.68 -11.67
C VAL A 65 18.64 6.81 -11.59
N LEU A 66 17.63 7.13 -12.40
CA LEU A 66 16.45 6.31 -12.61
C LEU A 66 16.70 5.34 -13.77
N VAL A 67 16.52 4.05 -13.52
CA VAL A 67 16.82 2.99 -14.49
C VAL A 67 15.53 2.33 -14.92
N SER A 68 15.15 2.50 -16.19
CA SER A 68 13.93 1.91 -16.72
C SER A 68 14.02 0.37 -16.78
N PRO A 69 12.89 -0.35 -16.80
CA PRO A 69 12.85 -1.81 -16.90
C PRO A 69 13.66 -2.32 -18.08
N GLY A 70 14.39 -3.41 -17.86
CA GLY A 70 15.41 -3.86 -18.79
C GLY A 70 16.42 -4.80 -18.16
N THR A 71 17.29 -5.37 -18.98
CA THR A 71 18.38 -6.23 -18.54
C THR A 71 19.71 -5.54 -18.79
N TYR A 72 20.49 -5.35 -17.73
CA TYR A 72 21.69 -4.53 -17.74
C TYR A 72 22.91 -5.34 -17.30
N VAL A 73 24.06 -4.95 -17.87
CA VAL A 73 25.36 -5.27 -17.30
C VAL A 73 25.54 -4.43 -16.04
N GLY A 74 26.11 -5.04 -15.00
CA GLY A 74 26.42 -4.34 -13.76
C GLY A 74 27.44 -3.21 -13.93
N PHE A 75 27.63 -2.42 -12.87
CA PHE A 75 28.48 -1.24 -12.91
C PHE A 75 29.48 -1.19 -11.75
N ASN A 76 30.56 -0.46 -11.99
CA ASN A 76 31.57 -0.12 -11.01
C ASN A 76 31.51 1.39 -10.71
N ILE A 77 31.46 1.75 -9.42
CA ILE A 77 31.54 3.14 -8.97
C ILE A 77 32.66 3.32 -7.94
N THR A 78 33.53 4.29 -8.20
CA THR A 78 34.72 4.58 -7.37
C THR A 78 34.78 6.03 -6.88
N SER A 79 33.64 6.72 -6.91
CA SER A 79 33.51 8.06 -6.37
C SER A 79 32.15 8.20 -5.71
N GLY A 80 32.17 8.48 -4.41
CA GLY A 80 30.99 8.56 -3.57
C GLY A 80 30.29 9.92 -3.58
N GLY A 81 29.19 9.99 -2.83
CA GLY A 81 28.53 11.23 -2.44
C GLY A 81 29.01 11.73 -1.06
N THR A 82 28.14 12.45 -0.37
CA THR A 82 28.28 12.82 1.05
C THR A 82 27.05 12.32 1.83
N SER A 83 27.09 12.36 3.16
CA SER A 83 25.93 11.97 4.00
C SER A 83 24.67 12.77 3.70
N SER A 84 24.81 14.03 3.30
CA SER A 84 23.70 14.92 2.92
C SER A 84 23.38 14.89 1.41
N SER A 85 24.20 14.23 0.61
CA SER A 85 24.09 14.25 -0.86
C SER A 85 24.63 12.94 -1.42
N PRO A 86 23.95 11.81 -1.16
CA PRO A 86 24.38 10.52 -1.66
C PRO A 86 24.23 10.44 -3.19
N LYS A 87 24.98 9.55 -3.82
CA LYS A 87 24.75 9.18 -5.22
C LYS A 87 23.76 8.02 -5.27
N THR A 88 22.63 8.20 -5.95
CA THR A 88 21.54 7.20 -5.92
C THR A 88 21.39 6.51 -7.26
N PHE A 89 21.35 5.19 -7.25
CA PHE A 89 20.87 4.35 -8.36
C PHE A 89 19.56 3.72 -7.91
N ARG A 90 18.50 3.93 -8.68
CA ARG A 90 17.15 3.44 -8.35
C ARG A 90 16.52 2.80 -9.57
N ALA A 91 15.96 1.61 -9.38
CA ALA A 91 15.08 0.99 -10.35
C ALA A 91 13.77 1.79 -10.51
N ASP A 92 13.38 2.07 -11.75
CA ASP A 92 12.13 2.76 -12.09
C ASP A 92 11.04 1.73 -12.43
N GLY A 93 10.50 1.09 -11.39
CA GLY A 93 9.54 -0.02 -11.48
C GLY A 93 10.19 -1.41 -11.41
N ASP A 94 9.35 -2.44 -11.58
CA ASP A 94 9.79 -3.84 -11.54
C ASP A 94 10.57 -4.23 -12.82
N ASN A 95 11.33 -5.33 -12.78
CA ASN A 95 12.10 -5.89 -13.90
C ASN A 95 13.30 -5.05 -14.38
N VAL A 96 13.92 -4.28 -13.49
CA VAL A 96 15.26 -3.73 -13.71
C VAL A 96 16.29 -4.76 -13.26
N ILE A 97 16.69 -5.61 -14.21
CA ILE A 97 17.51 -6.80 -13.96
C ILE A 97 18.97 -6.48 -14.23
N ILE A 98 19.85 -6.79 -13.28
CA ILE A 98 21.30 -6.81 -13.48
C ILE A 98 21.76 -8.26 -13.43
N ASN A 99 22.10 -8.83 -14.57
CA ASN A 99 22.38 -10.27 -14.71
C ASN A 99 23.81 -10.63 -15.13
N SER A 100 24.70 -9.65 -15.16
CA SER A 100 26.09 -9.88 -15.56
C SER A 100 27.06 -8.93 -14.87
N GLN A 101 28.29 -9.43 -14.66
CA GLN A 101 29.35 -8.74 -13.94
C GLN A 101 29.69 -7.37 -14.56
N ASN A 102 30.10 -6.42 -13.73
CA ASN A 102 30.69 -5.18 -14.22
C ASN A 102 32.04 -5.43 -14.90
N ALA A 103 32.57 -4.41 -15.59
CA ALA A 103 33.80 -4.53 -16.36
C ALA A 103 35.09 -4.63 -15.51
N SER A 104 35.02 -4.44 -14.19
CA SER A 104 36.19 -4.31 -13.30
C SER A 104 36.39 -5.47 -12.34
N THR A 105 35.32 -6.16 -11.96
CA THR A 105 35.31 -7.20 -10.91
C THR A 105 34.37 -8.33 -11.33
N PRO A 106 34.47 -9.52 -10.73
CA PRO A 106 33.52 -10.60 -10.96
C PRO A 106 32.18 -10.41 -10.24
N ASP A 107 31.87 -9.19 -9.82
CA ASP A 107 30.64 -8.84 -9.13
C ASP A 107 29.70 -8.13 -10.10
N ASN A 108 28.38 -8.19 -9.90
CA ASN A 108 27.46 -7.41 -10.73
C ASN A 108 27.63 -5.92 -10.40
N ILE A 109 27.25 -5.50 -9.19
CA ILE A 109 27.45 -4.11 -8.74
C ILE A 109 28.69 -4.04 -7.86
N ASN A 110 29.62 -3.14 -8.18
CA ASN A 110 30.79 -2.86 -7.35
C ASN A 110 30.82 -1.39 -6.90
N ILE A 111 30.79 -1.17 -5.59
CA ILE A 111 30.93 0.14 -4.95
C ILE A 111 32.25 0.10 -4.17
N GLU A 112 33.27 0.83 -4.62
CA GLU A 112 34.60 0.73 -4.02
C GLU A 112 35.33 2.07 -3.93
N ASN A 113 35.74 2.49 -2.73
CA ASN A 113 36.19 3.86 -2.46
C ASN A 113 35.12 4.90 -2.81
N ALA A 114 33.85 4.58 -2.54
CA ALA A 114 32.70 5.38 -2.89
C ALA A 114 31.72 5.46 -1.71
N ASP A 115 31.94 6.44 -0.83
CA ASP A 115 31.06 6.70 0.32
C ASP A 115 29.66 7.17 -0.12
N TYR A 116 28.65 6.92 0.71
CA TYR A 116 27.28 7.43 0.53
C TYR A 116 26.71 7.18 -0.87
N VAL A 117 26.71 5.92 -1.28
CA VAL A 117 26.02 5.43 -2.48
C VAL A 117 24.75 4.71 -2.04
N VAL A 118 23.65 4.95 -2.74
CA VAL A 118 22.37 4.26 -2.53
C VAL A 118 22.09 3.37 -3.74
N VAL A 119 21.77 2.10 -3.50
CA VAL A 119 21.31 1.14 -4.52
C VAL A 119 19.95 0.61 -4.10
N GLU A 120 18.93 0.88 -4.92
CA GLU A 120 17.53 0.68 -4.56
C GLU A 120 16.71 -0.01 -5.65
N GLY A 121 15.97 -1.05 -5.29
CA GLY A 121 14.89 -1.62 -6.11
C GLY A 121 15.31 -2.61 -7.20
N PHE A 122 16.59 -2.98 -7.29
CA PHE A 122 17.07 -3.82 -8.40
C PHE A 122 16.84 -5.32 -8.18
N VAL A 123 16.60 -6.04 -9.28
CA VAL A 123 16.80 -7.50 -9.32
C VAL A 123 18.22 -7.79 -9.77
N VAL A 124 19.07 -8.29 -8.87
CA VAL A 124 20.48 -8.61 -9.17
C VAL A 124 20.63 -10.13 -9.17
N GLN A 125 21.06 -10.70 -10.30
CA GLN A 125 21.08 -12.16 -10.44
C GLN A 125 22.28 -12.71 -11.19
N ASP A 126 22.52 -14.00 -11.01
CA ASP A 126 23.46 -14.79 -11.82
C ASP A 126 24.90 -14.23 -11.82
N ALA A 127 25.28 -13.52 -10.75
CA ALA A 127 26.60 -12.92 -10.62
C ALA A 127 27.69 -14.00 -10.50
N PRO A 128 28.84 -13.87 -11.19
CA PRO A 128 29.89 -14.88 -11.13
C PRO A 128 30.68 -14.89 -9.81
N ARG A 129 30.45 -13.90 -8.92
CA ARG A 129 30.94 -13.91 -7.54
C ARG A 129 29.94 -13.30 -6.55
N ALA A 130 29.85 -11.97 -6.44
CA ALA A 130 28.87 -11.30 -5.60
C ALA A 130 27.83 -10.54 -6.42
N GLY A 131 26.57 -10.54 -5.99
CA GLY A 131 25.54 -9.69 -6.58
C GLY A 131 25.87 -8.21 -6.37
N ILE A 132 26.06 -7.81 -5.11
CA ILE A 132 26.45 -6.45 -4.75
C ILE A 132 27.67 -6.50 -3.84
N ARG A 133 28.75 -5.83 -4.26
CA ARG A 133 29.94 -5.61 -3.45
C ARG A 133 30.06 -4.16 -2.99
N VAL A 134 30.36 -3.98 -1.70
CA VAL A 134 30.74 -2.68 -1.12
C VAL A 134 32.11 -2.81 -0.48
N ALA A 135 33.08 -2.00 -0.91
CA ALA A 135 34.43 -2.07 -0.38
C ALA A 135 35.03 -0.70 -0.05
N THR A 136 35.74 -0.61 1.07
CA THR A 136 36.46 0.60 1.51
C THR A 136 35.57 1.85 1.38
N SER A 137 34.32 1.76 1.84
CA SER A 137 33.30 2.78 1.65
C SER A 137 32.46 2.95 2.92
N ARG A 138 32.03 4.18 3.21
CA ARG A 138 31.23 4.54 4.38
C ARG A 138 29.81 4.95 3.99
N GLY A 139 28.81 4.61 4.80
CA GLY A 139 27.46 5.19 4.70
C GLY A 139 26.69 4.74 3.46
N VAL A 140 27.04 3.60 2.88
CA VAL A 140 26.33 3.01 1.73
C VAL A 140 25.00 2.43 2.18
N VAL A 141 23.95 2.63 1.38
CA VAL A 141 22.61 2.08 1.63
C VAL A 141 22.23 1.14 0.50
N LEU A 142 21.96 -0.11 0.84
CA LEU A 142 21.43 -1.12 -0.05
C LEU A 142 20.01 -1.44 0.41
N ARG A 143 18.99 -1.09 -0.38
CA ARG A 143 17.60 -1.30 0.04
C ARG A 143 16.65 -1.82 -1.03
N ASN A 144 15.67 -2.62 -0.63
CA ASN A 144 14.62 -3.13 -1.52
C ASN A 144 15.16 -3.88 -2.76
N ASN A 145 16.33 -4.52 -2.66
CA ASN A 145 16.89 -5.28 -3.78
C ASN A 145 16.56 -6.77 -3.64
N TYR A 146 16.32 -7.44 -4.77
CA TYR A 146 16.26 -8.89 -4.84
C TYR A 146 17.54 -9.45 -5.45
N VAL A 147 18.43 -9.97 -4.60
CA VAL A 147 19.75 -10.47 -4.99
C VAL A 147 19.76 -12.01 -4.93
N HIS A 148 19.86 -12.68 -6.07
CA HIS A 148 19.71 -14.14 -6.11
C HIS A 148 20.57 -14.88 -7.12
N ARG A 149 20.75 -16.19 -6.91
CA ARG A 149 21.55 -17.07 -7.78
C ARG A 149 22.96 -16.56 -8.06
N CYS A 150 23.56 -15.88 -7.09
CA CYS A 150 24.94 -15.43 -7.18
C CYS A 150 25.88 -16.59 -6.87
N ALA A 151 27.05 -16.64 -7.51
CA ALA A 151 27.96 -17.76 -7.34
C ALA A 151 28.43 -17.89 -5.89
N ARG A 152 28.79 -16.79 -5.21
CA ARG A 152 29.40 -16.83 -3.87
C ARG A 152 28.59 -16.12 -2.80
N TRP A 153 28.31 -14.83 -2.97
CA TRP A 153 27.53 -14.05 -2.02
C TRP A 153 26.41 -13.28 -2.71
N GLY A 154 25.30 -13.05 -2.01
CA GLY A 154 24.32 -12.06 -2.44
C GLY A 154 24.91 -10.66 -2.30
N ILE A 155 25.04 -10.21 -1.05
CA ILE A 155 25.67 -8.95 -0.69
C ILE A 155 26.97 -9.23 0.07
N PHE A 156 28.07 -8.60 -0.35
CA PHE A 156 29.38 -8.74 0.25
C PHE A 156 29.99 -7.37 0.58
N THR A 157 30.44 -7.18 1.82
CA THR A 157 31.23 -6.00 2.21
C THR A 157 32.70 -6.35 2.42
N ALA A 158 33.58 -5.37 2.22
CA ALA A 158 35.00 -5.45 2.55
C ALA A 158 35.49 -4.10 3.08
N TYR A 159 35.74 -3.98 4.39
CA TYR A 159 36.13 -2.69 4.99
C TYR A 159 35.10 -1.58 4.81
N ALA A 160 33.81 -1.94 4.81
CA ALA A 160 32.72 -0.97 4.76
C ALA A 160 32.26 -0.59 6.17
N THR A 161 31.86 0.66 6.37
CA THR A 161 31.45 1.20 7.68
C THR A 161 30.15 2.00 7.55
N ASP A 162 29.37 2.07 8.63
CA ASP A 162 28.06 2.72 8.68
C ASP A 162 27.12 2.27 7.55
N ILE A 163 27.25 1.01 7.13
CA ILE A 163 26.48 0.45 6.02
C ILE A 163 25.05 0.11 6.48
N GLN A 164 24.08 0.39 5.64
CA GLN A 164 22.69 0.02 5.86
C GLN A 164 22.26 -0.99 4.79
N ILE A 165 21.86 -2.18 5.23
CA ILE A 165 21.34 -3.26 4.39
C ILE A 165 19.90 -3.49 4.83
N LEU A 166 18.95 -2.92 4.08
CA LEU A 166 17.56 -2.75 4.50
C LEU A 166 16.59 -3.45 3.54
N ASP A 167 15.69 -4.28 4.05
CA ASP A 167 14.54 -4.77 3.28
C ASP A 167 14.93 -5.47 1.94
N ASN A 168 16.09 -6.13 1.91
CA ASN A 168 16.55 -6.88 0.75
C ASN A 168 16.16 -8.36 0.87
N VAL A 169 15.96 -9.01 -0.28
CA VAL A 169 15.86 -10.47 -0.36
C VAL A 169 17.18 -11.00 -0.93
N CYS A 170 17.90 -11.82 -0.17
CA CYS A 170 19.17 -12.44 -0.58
C CYS A 170 19.04 -13.97 -0.62
N ALA A 171 18.96 -14.53 -1.83
CA ALA A 171 18.57 -15.93 -1.99
C ALA A 171 19.49 -16.77 -2.88
N ASN A 172 19.63 -18.06 -2.55
CA ASN A 172 20.24 -19.05 -3.43
C ASN A 172 21.69 -18.75 -3.86
N SER A 173 22.52 -18.21 -2.96
CA SER A 173 23.96 -18.07 -3.22
C SER A 173 24.66 -19.43 -3.24
N GLY A 174 25.45 -19.69 -4.29
CA GLY A 174 25.92 -21.03 -4.66
C GLY A 174 27.09 -21.58 -3.84
N GLU A 175 27.97 -20.74 -3.29
CA GLU A 175 29.16 -21.16 -2.53
C GLU A 175 29.10 -20.75 -1.05
N GLU A 176 28.50 -19.59 -0.73
CA GLU A 176 28.54 -19.06 0.65
C GLU A 176 27.21 -18.42 1.09
N HIS A 177 27.22 -17.12 1.42
CA HIS A 177 26.23 -16.47 2.30
C HIS A 177 25.24 -15.60 1.53
N GLY A 178 24.06 -15.38 2.10
CA GLY A 178 23.15 -14.35 1.59
C GLY A 178 23.78 -12.96 1.74
N ILE A 179 24.09 -12.59 2.98
CA ILE A 179 24.77 -11.33 3.32
C ILE A 179 26.06 -11.64 4.09
N TYR A 180 27.17 -11.06 3.65
CA TYR A 180 28.46 -11.14 4.33
C TYR A 180 28.99 -9.73 4.62
N VAL A 181 29.09 -9.40 5.90
CA VAL A 181 29.73 -8.18 6.39
C VAL A 181 31.13 -8.52 6.88
N SER A 182 32.14 -8.01 6.19
CA SER A 182 33.55 -8.21 6.54
C SER A 182 34.07 -7.12 7.47
N ASN A 183 35.19 -7.43 8.13
CA ASN A 183 35.99 -6.57 8.98
C ASN A 183 36.24 -5.16 8.41
N SER A 184 36.50 -4.18 9.29
CA SER A 184 36.89 -2.81 8.93
C SER A 184 38.22 -2.37 9.58
N THR A 185 38.62 -1.12 9.36
CA THR A 185 39.84 -0.51 9.93
C THR A 185 39.54 0.47 11.06
N VAL A 186 38.27 0.67 11.42
CA VAL A 186 37.82 1.65 12.41
C VAL A 186 37.25 0.95 13.63
N ALA A 187 37.38 1.57 14.80
CA ALA A 187 36.88 1.02 16.07
C ALA A 187 35.35 1.05 16.22
N SER A 188 34.60 1.50 15.21
CA SER A 188 33.15 1.64 15.23
C SER A 188 32.60 1.42 13.81
N ASP A 189 32.15 0.19 13.55
CA ASP A 189 31.71 -0.26 12.22
C ASP A 189 30.26 0.12 11.93
N ASN A 190 29.40 0.05 12.95
CA ASN A 190 27.98 0.42 12.95
C ASN A 190 27.11 -0.11 11.77
N PRO A 191 27.22 -1.38 11.34
CA PRO A 191 26.32 -1.88 10.29
C PRO A 191 24.89 -2.00 10.82
N VAL A 192 23.92 -1.55 10.02
CA VAL A 192 22.48 -1.77 10.26
C VAL A 192 21.97 -2.78 9.25
N ILE A 193 21.47 -3.91 9.75
CA ILE A 193 20.93 -5.01 8.95
C ILE A 193 19.49 -5.22 9.40
N ARG A 194 18.54 -4.68 8.62
CA ARG A 194 17.14 -4.62 9.02
C ARG A 194 16.19 -5.12 7.94
N GLY A 195 15.16 -5.87 8.33
CA GLY A 195 14.05 -6.19 7.42
C GLY A 195 14.39 -7.15 6.27
N ASN A 196 15.60 -7.73 6.26
CA ASN A 196 16.03 -8.57 5.15
C ASN A 196 15.48 -9.99 5.27
N GLU A 197 15.25 -10.62 4.12
CA GLU A 197 14.95 -12.05 4.00
C GLU A 197 16.15 -12.76 3.38
N CYS A 198 16.69 -13.79 4.03
CA CYS A 198 17.81 -14.57 3.49
C CYS A 198 17.51 -16.06 3.50
N PHE A 199 17.51 -16.70 2.32
CA PHE A 199 17.18 -18.11 2.21
C PHE A 199 17.85 -18.88 1.08
N GLY A 200 17.93 -20.21 1.24
CA GLY A 200 18.46 -21.12 0.22
C GLY A 200 19.94 -20.93 -0.10
N ASN A 201 20.68 -20.13 0.69
CA ASN A 201 22.12 -19.93 0.49
C ASN A 201 22.90 -21.18 0.96
N LEU A 202 24.00 -21.51 0.29
CA LEU A 202 24.76 -22.74 0.60
C LEU A 202 25.29 -22.75 2.05
N HIS A 203 25.73 -21.60 2.57
CA HIS A 203 26.20 -21.45 3.93
C HIS A 203 25.19 -20.66 4.78
N ASN A 204 25.63 -19.59 5.43
CA ASN A 204 24.83 -18.83 6.39
C ASN A 204 23.85 -17.88 5.69
N GLY A 205 22.74 -17.57 6.35
CA GLY A 205 21.88 -16.46 5.91
C GLY A 205 22.64 -15.14 5.96
N ILE A 206 23.07 -14.75 7.15
CA ILE A 206 23.91 -13.55 7.37
C ILE A 206 25.15 -13.92 8.19
N GLN A 207 26.30 -13.46 7.72
CA GLN A 207 27.56 -13.54 8.46
C GLN A 207 28.16 -12.16 8.67
N LEU A 208 28.53 -11.88 9.92
CA LEU A 208 29.44 -10.81 10.28
C LEU A 208 30.77 -11.47 10.65
N ASN A 209 31.86 -11.07 9.99
CA ASN A 209 33.18 -11.62 10.24
C ASN A 209 34.25 -10.55 10.54
N GLY A 210 34.52 -10.32 11.83
CA GLY A 210 35.69 -9.58 12.28
C GLY A 210 36.94 -10.44 12.23
N ASP A 211 37.63 -10.40 11.08
CA ASP A 211 38.83 -11.19 10.81
C ASP A 211 40.12 -10.38 11.04
N CYS A 212 40.83 -10.68 12.14
CA CYS A 212 42.11 -10.04 12.47
C CYS A 212 43.31 -10.53 11.64
N THR A 213 43.16 -11.63 10.91
CA THR A 213 44.23 -12.19 10.06
C THR A 213 44.33 -11.42 8.74
N SER A 214 43.23 -10.79 8.35
CA SER A 214 43.16 -9.73 7.35
C SER A 214 43.57 -8.37 7.97
N SER A 215 43.99 -7.40 7.16
CA SER A 215 44.24 -6.03 7.64
C SER A 215 42.97 -5.46 8.31
N GLY A 216 43.08 -4.68 9.38
CA GLY A 216 41.90 -4.13 10.07
C GLY A 216 41.99 -4.27 11.58
N ASP A 217 40.93 -3.88 12.29
CA ASP A 217 40.87 -3.98 13.75
C ASP A 217 40.28 -5.32 14.24
N GLY A 218 39.80 -6.16 13.32
CA GLY A 218 39.46 -7.56 13.55
C GLY A 218 38.24 -7.75 14.45
N VAL A 219 37.35 -6.75 14.45
CA VAL A 219 36.11 -6.72 15.22
C VAL A 219 35.04 -6.12 14.32
N ILE A 220 33.78 -6.54 14.51
CA ILE A 220 32.65 -5.76 14.00
C ILE A 220 31.87 -5.23 15.20
N SER A 221 31.80 -3.92 15.34
CA SER A 221 31.29 -3.23 16.51
C SER A 221 30.07 -2.37 16.21
N GLY A 222 29.17 -2.26 17.19
CA GLY A 222 28.00 -1.36 17.09
C GLY A 222 26.94 -1.80 16.08
N ALA A 223 26.89 -3.09 15.71
CA ALA A 223 25.91 -3.59 14.77
C ALA A 223 24.49 -3.57 15.35
N LEU A 224 23.51 -3.23 14.51
CA LEU A 224 22.08 -3.41 14.79
C LEU A 224 21.51 -4.40 13.78
N ILE A 225 21.14 -5.58 14.25
CA ILE A 225 20.56 -6.67 13.45
C ILE A 225 19.14 -6.90 13.91
N GLU A 226 18.15 -6.45 13.14
CA GLU A 226 16.76 -6.54 13.59
C GLU A 226 15.72 -6.79 12.50
N ASN A 227 14.58 -7.37 12.87
CA ASN A 227 13.45 -7.59 11.98
C ASN A 227 13.79 -8.39 10.71
N ASN A 228 14.82 -9.24 10.74
CA ASN A 228 15.19 -10.08 9.60
C ASN A 228 14.50 -11.46 9.70
N ILE A 229 14.19 -12.03 8.54
CA ILE A 229 13.66 -13.39 8.39
C ILE A 229 14.73 -14.26 7.72
N ILE A 230 15.25 -15.25 8.44
CA ILE A 230 16.38 -16.05 7.96
C ILE A 230 16.02 -17.52 7.98
N HIS A 231 16.00 -18.17 6.82
CA HIS A 231 15.52 -19.54 6.76
C HIS A 231 16.09 -20.38 5.63
N ASP A 232 15.97 -21.70 5.77
CA ASP A 232 16.31 -22.66 4.71
C ASP A 232 17.76 -22.53 4.17
N ASN A 233 18.68 -21.92 4.93
CA ASN A 233 20.09 -21.81 4.54
C ASN A 233 20.85 -23.08 4.95
N GLY A 234 21.93 -23.41 4.22
CA GLY A 234 22.66 -24.66 4.45
C GLY A 234 23.40 -24.73 5.79
N TRP A 235 23.76 -23.57 6.36
CA TRP A 235 24.47 -23.41 7.64
C TRP A 235 23.69 -22.47 8.59
N LYS A 236 24.36 -21.65 9.42
CA LYS A 236 23.72 -20.88 10.50
C LYS A 236 22.79 -19.81 9.93
N GLY A 237 21.74 -19.44 10.65
CA GLY A 237 20.98 -18.24 10.29
C GLY A 237 21.87 -17.00 10.46
N PHE A 238 22.44 -16.84 11.66
CA PHE A 238 23.44 -15.82 11.96
C PHE A 238 24.77 -16.41 12.41
N SER A 239 25.83 -16.07 11.69
CA SER A 239 27.22 -16.34 12.10
C SER A 239 27.87 -15.02 12.51
N LEU A 240 27.99 -14.78 13.81
CA LEU A 240 28.52 -13.56 14.40
C LEU A 240 29.92 -13.85 14.95
N ILE A 241 30.94 -13.54 14.15
CA ILE A 241 32.35 -13.82 14.45
C ILE A 241 33.03 -12.51 14.82
N SER A 242 33.60 -12.46 16.03
CA SER A 242 34.25 -11.27 16.61
C SER A 242 33.34 -10.02 16.61
N VAL A 243 32.04 -10.20 16.86
CA VAL A 243 31.05 -9.12 16.91
C VAL A 243 30.96 -8.55 18.33
N GLN A 244 31.07 -7.24 18.50
CA GLN A 244 31.10 -6.63 19.84
C GLN A 244 30.14 -5.46 19.99
N ASN A 245 29.67 -5.20 21.21
CA ASN A 245 28.84 -4.04 21.55
C ASN A 245 27.62 -3.85 20.61
N SER A 246 27.02 -4.96 20.17
CA SER A 246 25.99 -4.98 19.12
C SER A 246 24.64 -5.47 19.66
N THR A 247 23.56 -5.12 18.97
CA THR A 247 22.19 -5.53 19.32
C THR A 247 21.59 -6.41 18.23
N ILE A 248 21.11 -7.58 18.63
CA ILE A 248 20.45 -8.57 17.79
C ILE A 248 19.05 -8.76 18.35
N GLN A 249 18.04 -8.19 17.69
CA GLN A 249 16.69 -8.14 18.24
C GLN A 249 15.58 -8.39 17.24
N ASN A 250 14.44 -8.91 17.70
CA ASN A 250 13.26 -9.10 16.85
C ASN A 250 13.58 -9.81 15.52
N ASN A 251 14.44 -10.83 15.50
CA ASN A 251 14.66 -11.62 14.28
C ASN A 251 13.90 -12.95 14.36
N ILE A 252 13.51 -13.46 13.19
CA ILE A 252 12.83 -14.75 13.04
C ILE A 252 13.76 -15.68 12.25
N LEU A 253 14.19 -16.77 12.88
CA LEU A 253 15.10 -17.75 12.29
C LEU A 253 14.46 -19.13 12.31
N TYR A 254 14.43 -19.83 11.16
CA TYR A 254 13.90 -21.18 11.11
C TYR A 254 14.47 -22.05 9.98
N TYR A 255 14.55 -23.36 10.22
CA TYR A 255 14.98 -24.35 9.22
C TYR A 255 16.33 -24.04 8.55
N ASN A 256 17.26 -23.39 9.25
CA ASN A 256 18.63 -23.26 8.80
C ASN A 256 19.46 -24.52 9.14
N GLY A 257 20.65 -24.62 8.60
CA GLY A 257 21.55 -25.76 8.79
C GLY A 257 21.19 -26.98 7.95
N THR A 258 20.50 -26.79 6.81
CA THR A 258 19.97 -27.89 5.97
C THR A 258 21.06 -28.77 5.35
N ALA A 259 22.31 -28.29 5.26
CA ALA A 259 23.41 -28.98 4.58
C ALA A 259 24.54 -29.46 5.51
N ALA A 260 24.85 -28.74 6.60
CA ALA A 260 26.04 -29.02 7.44
C ALA A 260 25.79 -29.10 8.95
N GLY A 261 24.53 -29.19 9.37
CA GLY A 261 24.17 -29.50 10.77
C GLY A 261 24.29 -28.34 11.77
N ALA A 262 24.67 -27.12 11.37
CA ALA A 262 24.65 -25.94 12.26
C ALA A 262 23.55 -24.96 11.86
N GLY A 263 22.70 -24.54 12.80
CA GLY A 263 21.58 -23.60 12.60
C GLY A 263 21.57 -22.51 13.69
N GLY A 264 20.65 -21.54 13.60
CA GLY A 264 20.44 -20.55 14.66
C GLY A 264 21.45 -19.38 14.69
N ILE A 265 21.67 -18.82 15.88
CA ILE A 265 22.53 -17.67 16.15
C ILE A 265 23.82 -18.12 16.85
N HIS A 266 24.97 -17.85 16.25
CA HIS A 266 26.27 -18.24 16.78
C HIS A 266 27.12 -17.01 17.07
N LEU A 267 27.57 -16.86 18.32
CA LEU A 267 28.53 -15.86 18.76
C LEU A 267 29.87 -16.56 19.06
N THR A 268 30.93 -16.17 18.33
CA THR A 268 32.24 -16.84 18.36
C THR A 268 33.39 -15.84 18.15
N ASP A 269 34.63 -16.33 18.26
CA ASP A 269 35.88 -15.65 17.92
C ASP A 269 36.38 -16.14 16.57
N GLU A 270 37.00 -15.26 15.79
CA GLU A 270 37.78 -15.70 14.65
C GLU A 270 39.01 -16.49 15.16
N PRO A 271 39.26 -17.71 14.67
CA PRO A 271 40.35 -18.54 15.18
C PRO A 271 41.72 -17.83 15.15
N GLY A 272 42.33 -17.72 16.33
CA GLY A 272 43.65 -17.09 16.49
C GLY A 272 43.61 -15.57 16.69
N CYS A 273 42.42 -14.95 16.69
CA CYS A 273 42.26 -13.52 16.89
C CYS A 273 42.18 -13.09 18.35
N ASN A 274 41.66 -13.94 19.24
CA ASN A 274 41.45 -13.58 20.65
C ASN A 274 40.67 -12.26 20.77
N ARG A 275 39.66 -12.09 19.92
CA ARG A 275 38.74 -10.95 19.84
C ARG A 275 37.28 -11.44 19.83
N PRO A 276 36.90 -12.30 20.79
CA PRO A 276 35.62 -13.00 20.76
C PRO A 276 34.41 -12.06 20.75
N SER A 277 33.28 -12.60 20.31
CA SER A 277 32.02 -11.83 20.31
C SER A 277 31.56 -11.51 21.73
N ASN A 278 31.63 -10.24 22.14
CA ASN A 278 31.46 -9.80 23.53
C ASN A 278 30.55 -8.59 23.66
N ASN A 279 29.92 -8.43 24.84
CA ASN A 279 29.08 -7.27 25.18
C ASN A 279 27.90 -7.06 24.21
N ASN A 280 27.40 -8.12 23.58
CA ASN A 280 26.24 -8.04 22.69
C ASN A 280 24.94 -8.26 23.45
N ILE A 281 23.86 -7.69 22.94
CA ILE A 281 22.49 -7.89 23.42
C ILE A 281 21.76 -8.77 22.39
N VAL A 282 21.29 -9.94 22.83
CA VAL A 282 20.48 -10.84 22.02
C VAL A 282 19.11 -10.96 22.68
N VAL A 283 18.12 -10.26 22.13
CA VAL A 283 16.85 -10.02 22.82
C VAL A 283 15.65 -10.18 21.91
N ASN A 284 14.56 -10.77 22.39
CA ASN A 284 13.31 -10.86 21.62
C ASN A 284 13.46 -11.48 20.23
N ASN A 285 14.34 -12.47 20.05
CA ASN A 285 14.41 -13.24 18.80
C ASN A 285 13.57 -14.53 18.92
N THR A 286 12.98 -14.96 17.80
CA THR A 286 12.34 -16.28 17.67
C THR A 286 13.23 -17.18 16.83
N VAL A 287 13.77 -18.23 17.44
CA VAL A 287 14.69 -19.16 16.79
C VAL A 287 14.12 -20.58 16.85
N VAL A 288 13.83 -21.17 15.70
CA VAL A 288 13.24 -22.51 15.54
C VAL A 288 14.18 -23.39 14.74
N GLU A 289 15.15 -24.00 15.43
CA GLU A 289 16.32 -24.62 14.84
C GLU A 289 16.73 -25.89 15.58
N PHE A 290 16.66 -27.05 14.93
CA PHE A 290 16.75 -28.34 15.62
C PHE A 290 18.13 -29.03 15.53
N ASN A 291 19.10 -28.49 14.79
CA ASN A 291 20.29 -29.28 14.42
C ASN A 291 21.43 -29.27 15.46
N ILE A 292 21.94 -28.11 15.90
CA ILE A 292 23.01 -28.03 16.94
C ILE A 292 22.55 -27.24 18.15
N ALA A 293 22.27 -25.95 17.97
CA ALA A 293 21.73 -25.10 19.01
C ALA A 293 20.95 -23.95 18.36
N GLY A 294 19.91 -23.47 19.04
CA GLY A 294 19.22 -22.28 18.56
C GLY A 294 20.06 -21.02 18.81
N ILE A 295 20.70 -20.93 19.98
CA ILE A 295 21.70 -19.90 20.26
C ILE A 295 22.93 -20.55 20.88
N ARG A 296 24.12 -20.32 20.30
CA ARG A 296 25.39 -20.83 20.82
C ARG A 296 26.39 -19.70 21.03
N ILE A 297 26.99 -19.67 22.20
CA ILE A 297 28.05 -18.74 22.58
C ILE A 297 29.29 -19.58 22.89
N GLY A 298 30.36 -19.39 22.12
CA GLY A 298 31.55 -20.21 22.17
C GLY A 298 32.84 -19.40 22.06
N ASP A 299 33.97 -20.11 21.99
CA ASP A 299 35.27 -19.56 21.59
C ASP A 299 35.73 -18.31 22.37
N GLY A 300 35.41 -18.24 23.66
CA GLY A 300 35.80 -17.14 24.55
C GLY A 300 34.83 -15.97 24.60
N SER A 301 33.68 -16.05 23.93
CA SER A 301 32.61 -15.05 23.96
C SER A 301 31.95 -14.91 25.34
N THR A 302 32.11 -13.74 25.96
CA THR A 302 31.67 -13.41 27.32
C THR A 302 30.92 -12.08 27.38
N ALA A 303 30.31 -11.79 28.53
CA ALA A 303 29.60 -10.54 28.79
C ALA A 303 28.42 -10.23 27.83
N ASN A 304 27.95 -11.21 27.06
CA ASN A 304 26.74 -11.07 26.26
C ASN A 304 25.49 -11.16 27.15
N ILE A 305 24.44 -10.45 26.79
CA ILE A 305 23.16 -10.38 27.53
C ILE A 305 22.06 -11.02 26.68
N LEU A 306 21.44 -12.09 27.20
CA LEU A 306 20.35 -12.81 26.53
C LEU A 306 19.09 -12.77 27.40
N PHE A 307 17.99 -12.25 26.86
CA PHE A 307 16.68 -12.27 27.52
C PHE A 307 15.54 -12.19 26.51
N ASN A 308 14.36 -12.67 26.90
CA ASN A 308 13.14 -12.62 26.09
C ASN A 308 13.22 -13.35 24.74
N ASN A 309 14.14 -14.28 24.52
CA ASN A 309 14.17 -15.04 23.25
C ASN A 309 13.26 -16.28 23.34
N ILE A 310 12.63 -16.68 22.24
CA ILE A 310 12.10 -18.04 22.08
C ILE A 310 13.12 -18.86 21.34
N VAL A 311 13.50 -20.01 21.89
CA VAL A 311 14.47 -20.91 21.28
C VAL A 311 13.95 -22.34 21.31
N ALA A 312 13.56 -22.84 20.14
CA ALA A 312 13.16 -24.22 19.91
C ALA A 312 14.31 -25.01 19.27
N ALA A 313 14.74 -26.11 19.91
CA ALA A 313 15.82 -26.97 19.42
C ALA A 313 15.58 -28.46 19.70
N SER A 314 16.41 -29.36 19.17
CA SER A 314 16.19 -30.83 19.31
C SER A 314 16.29 -31.35 20.75
N SER A 315 16.94 -30.62 21.66
CA SER A 315 17.00 -30.93 23.08
C SER A 315 17.03 -29.66 23.92
N LEU A 316 16.47 -29.68 25.14
CA LEU A 316 16.48 -28.51 26.03
C LEU A 316 17.90 -28.03 26.33
N GLY A 317 18.85 -28.96 26.49
CA GLY A 317 20.26 -28.64 26.70
C GLY A 317 20.96 -28.00 25.49
N SER A 318 20.35 -28.13 24.31
CA SER A 318 20.83 -27.55 23.06
C SER A 318 20.17 -26.21 22.70
N THR A 319 19.12 -25.78 23.41
CA THR A 319 18.42 -24.52 23.05
C THR A 319 19.35 -23.31 23.12
N ILE A 320 19.96 -23.07 24.29
CA ILE A 320 20.97 -22.04 24.51
C ILE A 320 22.20 -22.71 25.13
N ILE A 321 23.32 -22.66 24.42
CA ILE A 321 24.60 -23.21 24.86
C ILE A 321 25.57 -22.05 25.14
N ASP A 322 26.09 -22.00 26.37
CA ASP A 322 27.18 -21.12 26.78
C ASP A 322 28.41 -22.00 27.07
N ASP A 323 29.22 -22.27 26.04
CA ASP A 323 30.35 -23.21 26.11
C ASP A 323 31.49 -22.70 27.01
N VAL A 324 31.55 -21.39 27.23
CA VAL A 324 32.68 -20.73 27.92
C VAL A 324 32.32 -20.19 29.30
N GLY A 325 31.03 -19.93 29.57
CA GLY A 325 30.57 -19.28 30.79
C GLY A 325 30.86 -17.78 30.80
N GLY A 326 30.27 -17.05 31.75
CA GLY A 326 30.50 -15.60 31.88
C GLY A 326 29.58 -14.72 31.02
N ASN A 327 28.52 -15.30 30.44
CA ASN A 327 27.44 -14.57 29.79
C ASN A 327 26.24 -14.38 30.76
N GLN A 328 25.51 -13.29 30.59
CA GLN A 328 24.31 -12.98 31.36
C GLN A 328 23.09 -13.50 30.62
N ILE A 329 22.61 -14.68 31.01
CA ILE A 329 21.46 -15.33 30.36
C ILE A 329 20.30 -15.39 31.35
N HIS A 330 19.23 -14.64 31.08
CA HIS A 330 18.07 -14.64 31.95
C HIS A 330 17.40 -16.02 31.93
N GLY A 331 17.24 -16.62 33.12
CA GLY A 331 16.85 -18.03 33.24
C GLY A 331 15.41 -18.33 32.87
N THR A 332 14.49 -17.36 33.00
CA THR A 332 13.05 -17.57 32.82
C THR A 332 12.47 -16.87 31.60
N SER A 333 12.96 -15.69 31.23
CA SER A 333 12.40 -14.97 30.07
C SER A 333 12.92 -15.45 28.72
N ASN A 334 14.05 -16.17 28.69
CA ASN A 334 14.39 -16.94 27.49
C ASN A 334 13.59 -18.24 27.51
N LEU A 335 12.54 -18.31 26.72
CA LEU A 335 11.74 -19.51 26.59
C LEU A 335 12.50 -20.57 25.79
N ARG A 336 12.80 -21.69 26.44
CA ARG A 336 13.54 -22.83 25.87
C ARG A 336 12.62 -24.02 25.73
N VAL A 337 12.51 -24.54 24.51
CA VAL A 337 11.55 -25.61 24.19
C VAL A 337 12.16 -26.63 23.23
N THR A 338 11.63 -27.84 23.26
CA THR A 338 12.00 -28.90 22.30
C THR A 338 10.97 -29.13 21.21
N SER A 339 9.89 -28.37 21.25
CA SER A 339 8.79 -28.44 20.30
C SER A 339 8.16 -27.05 20.19
N THR A 340 7.71 -26.72 18.98
CA THR A 340 6.92 -25.51 18.71
C THR A 340 5.43 -25.70 18.99
N ALA A 341 5.01 -26.93 19.33
CA ALA A 341 3.61 -27.27 19.58
C ALA A 341 3.01 -26.37 20.67
N GLY A 342 1.95 -25.64 20.31
CA GLY A 342 1.22 -24.74 21.21
C GLY A 342 1.92 -23.41 21.51
N LEU A 343 3.10 -23.13 20.94
CA LEU A 343 3.80 -21.85 21.12
C LEU A 343 3.41 -20.80 20.11
N PHE A 344 3.23 -21.22 18.87
CA PHE A 344 2.94 -20.34 17.75
C PHE A 344 1.58 -20.67 17.14
N VAL A 345 0.98 -19.68 16.46
CA VAL A 345 -0.29 -19.84 15.75
C VAL A 345 -0.21 -21.01 14.78
N ASP A 346 0.80 -21.04 13.91
CA ASP A 346 1.10 -22.18 13.05
C ASP A 346 2.58 -22.23 12.61
N ALA A 347 3.41 -22.85 13.43
CA ALA A 347 4.82 -23.02 13.12
C ALA A 347 5.08 -23.86 11.86
N ALA A 348 4.15 -24.75 11.45
CA ALA A 348 4.32 -25.57 10.25
C ALA A 348 4.11 -24.72 8.99
N ALA A 349 3.19 -23.75 9.04
CA ALA A 349 2.99 -22.73 8.02
C ALA A 349 3.99 -21.56 8.09
N ARG A 350 4.99 -21.62 8.99
CA ARG A 350 5.97 -20.55 9.26
C ARG A 350 5.36 -19.28 9.86
N ASP A 351 4.19 -19.41 10.48
CA ASP A 351 3.58 -18.36 11.29
C ASP A 351 4.09 -18.45 12.74
N TYR A 352 4.96 -17.52 13.10
CA TYR A 352 5.58 -17.44 14.42
C TYR A 352 4.93 -16.43 15.36
N HIS A 353 3.73 -15.91 15.04
CA HIS A 353 2.93 -15.19 16.03
C HIS A 353 2.61 -16.10 17.21
N LEU A 354 2.53 -15.54 18.42
CA LEU A 354 2.33 -16.35 19.63
C LEU A 354 0.91 -16.89 19.70
N ALA A 355 0.78 -18.19 19.94
CA ALA A 355 -0.51 -18.82 20.21
C ALA A 355 -1.14 -18.29 21.49
N SER A 356 -2.46 -18.43 21.61
CA SER A 356 -3.22 -17.85 22.72
C SER A 356 -2.90 -18.42 24.11
N ALA A 357 -2.46 -19.68 24.15
CA ALA A 357 -1.99 -20.36 25.35
C ALA A 357 -0.46 -20.58 25.32
N SER A 358 0.25 -19.79 24.51
CA SER A 358 1.69 -19.93 24.37
C SER A 358 2.40 -19.70 25.70
N ALA A 359 3.36 -20.56 26.00
CA ALA A 359 4.24 -20.40 27.15
C ALA A 359 5.20 -19.20 27.01
N ALA A 360 5.18 -18.50 25.87
CA ALA A 360 5.95 -17.28 25.64
C ALA A 360 5.22 -16.01 26.07
N VAL A 361 3.93 -16.10 26.41
CA VAL A 361 3.10 -14.95 26.77
C VAL A 361 3.35 -14.54 28.22
N ASP A 362 3.55 -13.25 28.46
CA ASP A 362 3.77 -12.60 29.75
C ASP A 362 4.98 -13.16 30.55
N VAL A 363 5.95 -13.82 29.88
CA VAL A 363 7.17 -14.35 30.52
C VAL A 363 8.41 -13.49 30.29
N GLY A 364 8.30 -12.51 29.38
CA GLY A 364 9.32 -11.52 29.07
C GLY A 364 9.55 -10.54 30.23
N VAL A 365 10.66 -9.82 30.17
CA VAL A 365 11.01 -8.74 31.12
C VAL A 365 11.38 -7.47 30.37
N ALA A 366 11.02 -6.30 30.91
CA ALA A 366 11.32 -5.01 30.30
C ALA A 366 12.82 -4.72 30.20
N THR A 367 13.59 -5.19 31.18
CA THR A 367 15.04 -4.96 31.27
C THR A 367 15.75 -6.15 31.89
N TYR A 368 16.96 -6.43 31.46
CA TYR A 368 17.85 -7.41 32.09
C TYR A 368 19.32 -7.08 31.85
N GLY A 369 20.19 -7.30 32.85
CA GLY A 369 21.63 -7.12 32.71
C GLY A 369 22.10 -5.71 32.35
N GLY A 370 21.25 -4.69 32.54
CA GLY A 370 21.50 -3.31 32.11
C GLY A 370 21.04 -2.99 30.68
N ALA A 371 20.44 -3.94 29.96
CA ALA A 371 19.83 -3.77 28.65
C ALA A 371 18.29 -3.69 28.76
N SER A 372 17.66 -2.98 27.82
CA SER A 372 16.20 -2.87 27.69
C SER A 372 15.69 -3.72 26.54
N ALA A 373 14.49 -4.29 26.68
CA ALA A 373 13.77 -4.88 25.57
C ALA A 373 13.42 -3.79 24.53
N PRO A 374 13.30 -4.13 23.24
CA PRO A 374 12.82 -3.19 22.24
C PRO A 374 11.42 -2.70 22.60
N THR A 375 11.11 -1.44 22.26
CA THR A 375 9.80 -0.82 22.55
C THR A 375 8.69 -1.33 21.65
N VAL A 376 9.05 -1.96 20.53
CA VAL A 376 8.13 -2.60 19.58
C VAL A 376 8.60 -4.00 19.19
N ASP A 377 7.68 -4.82 18.74
CA ASP A 377 7.93 -6.18 18.23
C ASP A 377 8.23 -6.19 16.71
N PHE A 378 8.36 -7.38 16.13
CA PHE A 378 8.59 -7.60 14.70
C PHE A 378 7.49 -6.99 13.81
N ALA A 379 6.25 -6.96 14.29
CA ALA A 379 5.09 -6.38 13.60
C ALA A 379 4.85 -4.90 13.97
N ALA A 380 5.83 -4.24 14.60
CA ALA A 380 5.73 -2.89 15.14
C ALA A 380 4.66 -2.68 16.23
N ALA A 381 4.17 -3.75 16.86
CA ALA A 381 3.29 -3.67 18.03
C ALA A 381 4.07 -3.23 19.27
N ALA A 382 3.48 -2.38 20.11
CA ALA A 382 4.12 -1.87 21.32
C ALA A 382 4.41 -2.99 22.33
N ARG A 383 5.53 -2.91 23.04
CA ARG A 383 5.88 -3.82 24.15
C ARG A 383 5.84 -3.11 25.51
N PRO A 384 5.06 -3.61 26.49
CA PRO A 384 4.17 -4.75 26.39
C PRO A 384 2.82 -4.39 25.73
N ALA A 385 2.25 -5.28 24.93
CA ALA A 385 0.89 -5.13 24.38
C ALA A 385 -0.18 -5.78 25.28
N GLY A 386 0.25 -6.65 26.20
CA GLY A 386 -0.58 -7.39 27.16
C GLY A 386 -0.29 -7.02 28.62
N ASN A 387 -0.37 -8.01 29.52
CA ASN A 387 -0.14 -7.80 30.95
C ASN A 387 1.35 -7.71 31.31
N GLY A 388 2.20 -8.27 30.47
CA GLY A 388 3.65 -8.26 30.58
C GLY A 388 4.30 -8.34 29.20
N TYR A 389 5.63 -8.33 29.18
CA TYR A 389 6.40 -8.53 27.96
C TYR A 389 6.32 -9.99 27.55
N ASP A 390 6.34 -10.26 26.25
CA ASP A 390 6.45 -11.61 25.74
C ASP A 390 7.89 -11.99 25.42
N ALA A 391 8.16 -13.30 25.40
CA ALA A 391 9.36 -13.82 24.77
C ALA A 391 9.14 -13.95 23.26
N GLY A 392 10.21 -13.78 22.48
CA GLY A 392 10.22 -13.93 21.03
C GLY A 392 10.06 -12.62 20.27
N ALA A 393 10.07 -12.74 18.95
CA ALA A 393 10.02 -11.63 18.00
C ALA A 393 8.66 -10.91 17.97
N PHE A 394 7.57 -11.58 18.37
CA PHE A 394 6.24 -10.99 18.45
C PHE A 394 5.83 -10.69 19.89
N GLU A 395 4.90 -9.75 20.03
CA GLU A 395 4.20 -9.39 21.25
C GLU A 395 2.70 -9.62 21.04
N ARG A 396 2.05 -10.24 22.02
CA ARG A 396 0.63 -10.59 21.98
C ARG A 396 -0.17 -9.60 22.82
N ALA A 397 -1.19 -9.01 22.21
CA ALA A 397 -2.17 -8.21 22.94
C ALA A 397 -3.03 -9.09 23.89
N GLY A 398 -3.33 -8.59 25.09
CA GLY A 398 -4.15 -9.27 26.10
C GLY A 398 -5.53 -9.74 25.55
N ALA A 399 -5.98 -10.91 26.00
CA ALA A 399 -6.91 -11.79 25.28
C ALA A 399 -8.37 -11.29 25.04
N ALA A 400 -8.85 -11.53 23.81
CA ALA A 400 -10.17 -12.12 23.55
C ALA A 400 -9.99 -13.65 23.28
N PRO A 401 -11.03 -14.50 23.43
CA PRO A 401 -10.88 -15.96 23.33
C PRO A 401 -10.46 -16.38 21.91
N PRO A 402 -9.66 -17.45 21.75
CA PRO A 402 -9.20 -17.86 20.44
C PRO A 402 -10.35 -18.45 19.60
N PRO A 403 -10.51 -18.04 18.33
CA PRO A 403 -11.27 -18.82 17.35
C PRO A 403 -10.53 -20.16 17.08
N PRO A 404 -11.25 -21.20 16.60
CA PRO A 404 -10.63 -22.49 16.27
C PRO A 404 -9.55 -22.32 15.20
N PRO A 405 -8.52 -23.20 15.18
CA PRO A 405 -7.40 -23.08 14.24
C PRO A 405 -7.90 -23.10 12.79
N PRO A 406 -7.37 -22.23 11.91
CA PRO A 406 -7.65 -22.30 10.48
C PRO A 406 -7.21 -23.67 9.93
N PRO A 407 -7.94 -24.24 8.97
CA PRO A 407 -7.43 -25.40 8.23
C PRO A 407 -6.11 -25.03 7.54
N PRO A 408 -5.16 -25.98 7.42
CA PRO A 408 -3.86 -25.72 6.80
C PRO A 408 -4.03 -25.11 5.41
N PRO A 409 -3.14 -24.18 4.99
CA PRO A 409 -3.17 -23.64 3.64
C PRO A 409 -3.04 -24.82 2.66
N PRO A 410 -3.96 -24.96 1.69
CA PRO A 410 -3.74 -25.92 0.64
C PRO A 410 -2.48 -25.49 -0.12
N THR A 411 -1.52 -26.39 -0.18
CA THR A 411 -0.32 -26.27 -1.03
C THR A 411 -0.69 -26.49 -2.50
N GLY A 412 -1.81 -25.90 -2.94
CA GLY A 412 -2.84 -26.60 -3.68
C GLY A 412 -2.59 -26.85 -5.16
N ILE A 413 -2.12 -28.04 -5.50
CA ILE A 413 -2.69 -28.74 -6.66
C ILE A 413 -4.02 -29.33 -6.16
N ILE A 414 -5.13 -28.95 -6.79
CA ILE A 414 -6.42 -29.62 -6.55
C ILE A 414 -6.23 -31.07 -7.04
N ALA A 415 -6.05 -32.00 -6.10
CA ALA A 415 -5.64 -33.39 -6.40
C ALA A 415 -6.84 -34.33 -6.61
N THR A 416 -8.04 -33.93 -6.17
CA THR A 416 -9.31 -34.66 -6.29
C THR A 416 -10.44 -33.69 -6.61
N HIS A 417 -11.52 -34.16 -7.25
CA HIS A 417 -12.68 -33.32 -7.56
C HIS A 417 -13.18 -32.58 -6.31
N PRO A 418 -13.12 -31.24 -6.27
CA PRO A 418 -13.43 -30.47 -5.08
C PRO A 418 -14.94 -30.32 -4.91
N ARG A 419 -15.40 -30.15 -3.67
CA ARG A 419 -16.77 -29.64 -3.42
C ARG A 419 -16.75 -28.12 -3.42
N ILE A 420 -17.36 -27.50 -4.41
CA ILE A 420 -17.40 -26.05 -4.57
C ILE A 420 -18.04 -25.43 -3.32
N LEU A 421 -17.36 -24.47 -2.68
CA LEU A 421 -17.81 -23.70 -1.51
C LEU A 421 -18.14 -24.48 -0.22
N VAL A 422 -18.30 -25.80 -0.31
CA VAL A 422 -18.81 -26.65 0.77
C VAL A 422 -17.85 -27.81 1.06
N PRO A 423 -16.57 -27.54 1.40
CA PRO A 423 -15.66 -28.58 1.87
C PRO A 423 -16.18 -29.21 3.18
N GLY A 424 -15.64 -30.38 3.55
CA GLY A 424 -16.22 -31.25 4.60
C GLY A 424 -16.54 -30.55 5.94
N GLY A 425 -15.69 -29.64 6.42
CA GLY A 425 -15.95 -28.85 7.64
C GLY A 425 -17.03 -27.78 7.47
N ARG A 426 -17.12 -27.15 6.30
CA ARG A 426 -18.07 -26.06 6.02
C ARG A 426 -19.51 -26.54 5.99
N LEU A 427 -19.78 -27.74 5.44
CA LEU A 427 -21.15 -28.28 5.45
C LEU A 427 -21.70 -28.43 6.88
N ALA A 428 -20.86 -28.82 7.82
CA ALA A 428 -21.27 -28.96 9.22
C ALA A 428 -21.66 -27.61 9.84
N GLU A 429 -20.91 -26.54 9.55
CA GLU A 429 -21.25 -25.18 9.98
C GLU A 429 -22.59 -24.71 9.39
N LEU A 430 -22.82 -24.94 8.09
CA LEU A 430 -24.07 -24.59 7.41
C LEU A 430 -25.28 -25.40 7.93
N ARG A 431 -25.07 -26.64 8.37
CA ARG A 431 -26.13 -27.43 9.01
C ARG A 431 -26.44 -26.94 10.40
N GLN A 432 -25.43 -26.57 11.18
CA GLN A 432 -25.63 -25.97 12.50
C GLN A 432 -26.41 -24.66 12.42
N SER A 433 -26.12 -23.79 11.44
CA SER A 433 -26.85 -22.53 11.28
C SER A 433 -28.33 -22.70 10.95
N GLY A 434 -28.70 -23.80 10.28
CA GLY A 434 -30.08 -24.22 10.05
C GLY A 434 -30.69 -25.12 11.13
N CYS A 435 -29.96 -25.44 12.19
CA CYS A 435 -30.37 -26.40 13.23
C CYS A 435 -30.60 -27.83 12.72
N PHE A 436 -29.70 -28.34 11.88
CA PHE A 436 -29.67 -29.72 11.39
C PHE A 436 -28.42 -30.47 11.89
N ASP A 437 -28.58 -31.77 12.16
CA ASP A 437 -27.47 -32.66 12.53
C ASP A 437 -26.61 -33.07 11.31
N ALA A 438 -25.56 -33.85 11.54
CA ALA A 438 -24.68 -34.33 10.47
C ALA A 438 -25.37 -35.24 9.43
N SER A 439 -26.60 -35.70 9.68
CA SER A 439 -27.43 -36.47 8.77
C SER A 439 -28.54 -35.65 8.12
N GLY A 440 -28.65 -34.35 8.43
CA GLY A 440 -29.70 -33.46 7.92
C GLY A 440 -31.01 -33.54 8.71
N ASN A 441 -31.03 -34.11 9.92
CA ASN A 441 -32.24 -34.13 10.74
C ASN A 441 -32.35 -32.85 11.60
N PRO A 442 -33.56 -32.28 11.77
CA PRO A 442 -33.76 -31.13 12.65
C PRO A 442 -33.34 -31.41 14.11
N ILE A 443 -32.67 -30.45 14.74
CA ILE A 443 -32.24 -30.49 16.14
C ILE A 443 -33.28 -29.76 17.00
N PRO A 444 -34.05 -30.46 17.87
CA PRO A 444 -35.07 -29.82 18.70
C PRO A 444 -34.48 -28.79 19.69
N GLY A 445 -35.10 -27.62 19.78
CA GLY A 445 -34.71 -26.57 20.73
C GLY A 445 -33.51 -25.71 20.32
N CYS A 446 -33.01 -25.87 19.09
CA CYS A 446 -31.98 -25.01 18.49
C CYS A 446 -32.61 -23.78 17.82
N THR A 447 -31.89 -22.65 17.81
CA THR A 447 -32.32 -21.39 17.18
C THR A 447 -31.61 -21.18 15.85
N GLN A 448 -32.37 -21.09 14.76
CA GLN A 448 -31.84 -20.83 13.42
C GLN A 448 -31.25 -19.42 13.31
N THR A 449 -30.21 -19.27 12.49
CA THR A 449 -29.60 -17.95 12.23
C THR A 449 -30.37 -17.16 11.19
N ALA A 450 -30.19 -15.83 11.17
CA ALA A 450 -30.81 -14.96 10.16
C ALA A 450 -30.42 -15.35 8.72
N GLN A 451 -29.21 -15.85 8.52
CA GLN A 451 -28.73 -16.32 7.22
C GLN A 451 -29.52 -17.55 6.73
N TRP A 452 -29.74 -18.54 7.61
CA TRP A 452 -30.57 -19.70 7.28
C TRP A 452 -32.02 -19.29 7.02
N ASN A 453 -32.63 -18.51 7.92
CA ASN A 453 -34.02 -18.07 7.79
C ASN A 453 -34.26 -17.38 6.45
N GLY A 454 -33.27 -16.64 5.95
CA GLY A 454 -33.33 -16.02 4.64
C GLY A 454 -33.33 -17.00 3.47
N LEU A 455 -32.48 -18.03 3.51
CA LEU A 455 -32.49 -19.10 2.51
C LEU A 455 -33.79 -19.90 2.58
N GLU A 456 -34.24 -20.26 3.79
CA GLU A 456 -35.49 -21.00 4.03
C GLU A 456 -36.71 -20.24 3.52
N ASP A 457 -36.81 -18.93 3.78
CA ASP A 457 -37.90 -18.10 3.26
C ASP A 457 -37.95 -18.08 1.72
N ILE A 458 -36.79 -18.07 1.06
CA ILE A 458 -36.72 -18.14 -0.41
C ILE A 458 -37.26 -19.48 -0.93
N VAL A 459 -36.88 -20.60 -0.33
CA VAL A 459 -37.27 -21.93 -0.83
C VAL A 459 -38.67 -22.37 -0.37
N GLU A 460 -39.18 -21.88 0.75
CA GLU A 460 -40.51 -22.27 1.27
C GLU A 460 -41.61 -21.27 0.91
N ASN A 461 -41.34 -19.97 1.04
CA ASN A 461 -42.38 -18.94 0.94
C ASN A 461 -42.30 -18.09 -0.34
N ARG A 462 -41.12 -18.01 -0.97
CA ARG A 462 -40.88 -17.22 -2.19
C ARG A 462 -40.17 -18.01 -3.29
N PRO A 463 -40.68 -19.21 -3.67
CA PRO A 463 -40.01 -20.08 -4.63
C PRO A 463 -39.82 -19.42 -6.01
N GLU A 464 -40.56 -18.35 -6.34
CA GLU A 464 -40.35 -17.54 -7.54
C GLU A 464 -39.01 -16.78 -7.56
N ARG A 465 -38.33 -16.66 -6.41
CA ARG A 465 -36.99 -16.06 -6.25
C ARG A 465 -35.88 -17.09 -6.16
N ALA A 466 -36.21 -18.37 -6.00
CA ALA A 466 -35.24 -19.45 -5.92
C ALA A 466 -34.70 -19.79 -7.33
N SER A 467 -33.44 -20.20 -7.38
CA SER A 467 -32.85 -20.85 -8.55
C SER A 467 -32.26 -22.20 -8.14
N ALA A 468 -31.69 -22.92 -9.12
CA ALA A 468 -31.05 -24.21 -8.85
C ALA A 468 -30.03 -24.16 -7.69
N LEU A 469 -29.34 -23.02 -7.51
CA LEU A 469 -28.37 -22.82 -6.42
C LEU A 469 -29.02 -22.87 -5.04
N GLU A 470 -30.07 -22.08 -4.81
CA GLU A 470 -30.75 -21.99 -3.50
C GLU A 470 -31.37 -23.33 -3.13
N TRP A 471 -32.03 -23.99 -4.09
CA TRP A 471 -32.59 -25.33 -3.90
C TRP A 471 -31.50 -26.37 -3.58
N ALA A 472 -30.39 -26.38 -4.32
CA ALA A 472 -29.30 -27.32 -4.09
C ALA A 472 -28.66 -27.09 -2.71
N MET A 473 -28.47 -25.83 -2.29
CA MET A 473 -27.95 -25.50 -0.97
C MET A 473 -28.91 -25.94 0.15
N ALA A 474 -30.21 -25.66 0.01
CA ALA A 474 -31.22 -26.11 0.96
C ALA A 474 -31.24 -27.66 1.07
N PHE A 475 -31.07 -28.38 -0.05
CA PHE A 475 -30.91 -29.83 -0.02
C PHE A 475 -29.64 -30.27 0.72
N MET A 476 -28.50 -29.62 0.45
CA MET A 476 -27.23 -29.97 1.12
C MET A 476 -27.36 -29.88 2.65
N VAL A 477 -28.08 -28.87 3.14
CA VAL A 477 -28.34 -28.67 4.56
C VAL A 477 -29.33 -29.69 5.13
N THR A 478 -30.49 -29.86 4.48
CA THR A 478 -31.65 -30.58 5.06
C THR A 478 -31.79 -32.04 4.62
N GLY A 479 -31.17 -32.45 3.52
CA GLY A 479 -31.43 -33.73 2.87
C GLY A 479 -32.84 -33.87 2.26
N ASN A 480 -33.64 -32.80 2.22
CA ASN A 480 -35.02 -32.86 1.73
C ASN A 480 -35.08 -33.10 0.22
N ALA A 481 -35.63 -34.25 -0.17
CA ALA A 481 -35.75 -34.68 -1.55
C ALA A 481 -36.50 -33.70 -2.48
N THR A 482 -37.44 -32.92 -1.94
CA THR A 482 -38.18 -31.91 -2.71
C THR A 482 -37.25 -30.82 -3.25
N TYR A 483 -36.34 -30.32 -2.41
CA TYR A 483 -35.36 -29.31 -2.83
C TYR A 483 -34.42 -29.85 -3.89
N ARG A 484 -33.95 -31.11 -3.74
CA ARG A 484 -33.15 -31.77 -4.78
C ARG A 484 -33.91 -31.84 -6.12
N THR A 485 -35.18 -32.23 -6.10
CA THR A 485 -36.00 -32.30 -7.32
C THR A 485 -36.16 -30.92 -7.97
N ASN A 486 -36.42 -29.87 -7.18
CA ASN A 486 -36.55 -28.50 -7.69
C ASN A 486 -35.22 -27.98 -8.25
N ALA A 487 -34.09 -28.26 -7.58
CA ALA A 487 -32.76 -27.88 -8.05
C ALA A 487 -32.46 -28.44 -9.44
N ILE A 488 -32.73 -29.75 -9.63
CA ILE A 488 -32.53 -30.43 -10.92
C ILE A 488 -33.49 -29.88 -11.98
N ALA A 489 -34.76 -29.62 -11.64
CA ALA A 489 -35.73 -29.07 -12.58
C ALA A 489 -35.34 -27.67 -13.07
N ASP A 490 -34.88 -26.79 -12.18
CA ASP A 490 -34.42 -25.44 -12.53
C ASP A 490 -33.13 -25.48 -13.36
N ALA A 491 -32.19 -26.38 -13.01
CA ALA A 491 -30.97 -26.57 -13.77
C ALA A 491 -31.26 -27.11 -15.19
N ASP A 492 -32.17 -28.07 -15.33
CA ASP A 492 -32.64 -28.59 -16.62
C ASP A 492 -33.30 -27.48 -17.46
N ALA A 493 -34.12 -26.63 -16.84
CA ALA A 493 -34.78 -25.51 -17.53
C ALA A 493 -33.76 -24.47 -18.03
N GLN A 494 -32.76 -24.12 -17.20
CA GLN A 494 -31.72 -23.18 -17.58
C GLN A 494 -30.84 -23.72 -18.71
N VAL A 495 -30.44 -24.99 -18.64
CA VAL A 495 -29.64 -25.64 -19.69
C VAL A 495 -30.44 -25.76 -20.99
N ALA A 496 -31.74 -26.08 -20.92
CA ALA A 496 -32.61 -26.13 -22.09
C ALA A 496 -32.81 -24.75 -22.75
N ALA A 497 -32.84 -23.67 -21.97
CA ALA A 497 -32.89 -22.30 -22.50
C ALA A 497 -31.59 -21.86 -23.19
N GLY A 498 -30.48 -22.53 -22.91
CA GLY A 498 -29.19 -22.29 -23.55
C GLY A 498 -28.60 -20.91 -23.26
N VAL A 499 -28.04 -20.27 -24.28
CA VAL A 499 -27.34 -18.97 -24.16
C VAL A 499 -28.25 -17.78 -24.47
N ASP A 500 -29.42 -18.02 -25.05
CA ASP A 500 -30.36 -16.99 -25.48
C ASP A 500 -30.74 -16.01 -24.34
N PRO A 501 -31.01 -16.45 -23.10
CA PRO A 501 -31.30 -15.53 -22.00
C PRO A 501 -30.11 -14.62 -21.61
N ILE A 502 -28.88 -15.04 -21.89
CA ILE A 502 -27.64 -14.30 -21.59
C ILE A 502 -27.38 -13.28 -22.71
N VAL A 503 -27.67 -13.65 -23.97
CA VAL A 503 -27.42 -12.84 -25.17
C VAL A 503 -28.55 -11.84 -25.46
N ALA A 504 -29.82 -12.22 -25.25
CA ALA A 504 -30.99 -11.41 -25.60
C ALA A 504 -31.20 -10.17 -24.70
N ALA A 505 -30.48 -10.09 -23.59
CA ALA A 505 -30.58 -8.98 -22.66
C ALA A 505 -29.44 -7.97 -22.94
N ASN A 506 -29.67 -7.00 -23.85
CA ASN A 506 -28.84 -5.82 -24.14
C ASN A 506 -27.44 -5.76 -23.45
N TYR A 507 -26.42 -6.37 -24.07
CA TYR A 507 -25.00 -6.33 -23.65
C TYR A 507 -24.61 -7.07 -22.34
N ARG A 508 -25.34 -8.11 -21.92
CA ARG A 508 -25.24 -8.65 -20.54
C ARG A 508 -24.55 -10.01 -20.33
N PHE A 509 -23.54 -10.34 -21.13
CA PHE A 509 -22.68 -11.49 -20.78
C PHE A 509 -21.97 -11.30 -19.42
N LEU A 510 -22.08 -10.12 -18.80
CA LEU A 510 -21.79 -9.86 -17.39
C LEU A 510 -22.43 -10.86 -16.41
N TYR A 511 -23.59 -11.46 -16.72
CA TYR A 511 -24.26 -12.42 -15.82
C TYR A 511 -23.81 -13.86 -16.02
N VAL A 512 -22.88 -14.14 -16.95
CA VAL A 512 -22.39 -15.51 -17.20
C VAL A 512 -21.91 -16.20 -15.92
N ARG A 513 -21.32 -15.44 -14.98
CA ARG A 513 -20.93 -15.92 -13.65
C ARG A 513 -22.09 -16.51 -12.85
N ASP A 514 -23.27 -15.90 -12.90
CA ASP A 514 -24.42 -16.30 -12.10
C ASP A 514 -25.05 -17.57 -12.68
N TYR A 515 -25.11 -17.67 -14.01
CA TYR A 515 -25.56 -18.87 -14.72
C TYR A 515 -24.60 -20.05 -14.49
N LEU A 516 -23.28 -19.81 -14.58
CA LEU A 516 -22.28 -20.83 -14.30
C LEU A 516 -22.26 -21.22 -12.83
N ARG A 517 -22.35 -20.28 -11.88
CA ARG A 517 -22.41 -20.59 -10.45
C ARG A 517 -23.54 -21.57 -10.12
N ARG A 518 -24.75 -21.31 -10.65
CA ARG A 518 -25.93 -22.16 -10.44
C ARG A 518 -25.70 -23.59 -10.94
N ILE A 519 -25.25 -23.73 -12.18
CA ILE A 519 -25.06 -25.05 -12.79
C ILE A 519 -23.85 -25.77 -12.22
N ALA A 520 -22.73 -25.08 -12.01
CA ALA A 520 -21.51 -25.65 -11.42
C ALA A 520 -21.76 -26.21 -10.02
N CYS A 521 -22.39 -25.43 -9.13
CA CYS A 521 -22.70 -25.90 -7.78
C CYS A 521 -23.72 -27.05 -7.80
N THR A 522 -24.75 -26.98 -8.65
CA THR A 522 -25.74 -28.08 -8.76
C THR A 522 -25.10 -29.35 -9.31
N TYR A 523 -24.24 -29.23 -10.33
CA TYR A 523 -23.50 -30.34 -10.93
C TYR A 523 -22.61 -31.02 -9.92
N ASP A 524 -21.85 -30.24 -9.15
CA ASP A 524 -20.93 -30.75 -8.14
C ASP A 524 -21.68 -31.36 -6.94
N TRP A 525 -22.60 -30.62 -6.31
CA TRP A 525 -23.27 -31.04 -5.08
C TRP A 525 -24.22 -32.22 -5.29
N LEU A 526 -24.88 -32.29 -6.46
CA LEU A 526 -25.86 -33.33 -6.79
C LEU A 526 -25.31 -34.35 -7.79
N TYR A 527 -24.00 -34.41 -8.04
CA TYR A 527 -23.40 -35.25 -9.08
C TYR A 527 -23.89 -36.71 -9.08
N GLY A 528 -24.02 -37.28 -7.86
CA GLY A 528 -24.49 -38.64 -7.64
C GLY A 528 -25.98 -38.86 -7.91
N ASP A 529 -26.78 -37.80 -7.84
CA ASP A 529 -28.23 -37.80 -8.11
C ASP A 529 -28.56 -37.51 -9.58
N LEU A 530 -27.63 -36.93 -10.34
CA LEU A 530 -27.82 -36.64 -11.77
C LEU A 530 -27.77 -37.91 -12.63
N SER A 531 -28.66 -37.97 -13.63
CA SER A 531 -28.57 -38.97 -14.69
C SER A 531 -27.32 -38.74 -15.57
N ALA A 532 -26.89 -39.78 -16.29
CA ALA A 532 -25.77 -39.64 -17.24
C ALA A 532 -26.04 -38.57 -18.30
N ALA A 533 -27.28 -38.45 -18.79
CA ALA A 533 -27.67 -37.44 -19.77
C ALA A 533 -27.60 -36.02 -19.18
N GLN A 534 -28.09 -35.82 -17.95
CA GLN A 534 -27.97 -34.53 -17.25
C GLN A 534 -26.50 -34.16 -17.05
N ARG A 535 -25.65 -35.09 -16.61
CA ARG A 535 -24.21 -34.83 -16.47
C ARG A 535 -23.59 -34.37 -17.79
N THR A 536 -23.87 -35.07 -18.89
CA THR A 536 -23.36 -34.66 -20.21
C THR A 536 -23.89 -33.29 -20.65
N ASN A 537 -25.18 -33.01 -20.48
CA ASN A 537 -25.77 -31.73 -20.89
C ASN A 537 -25.24 -30.55 -20.09
N TYR A 538 -25.10 -30.70 -18.77
CA TYR A 538 -24.62 -29.63 -17.88
C TYR A 538 -23.15 -29.33 -18.15
N LYS A 539 -22.33 -30.37 -18.35
CA LYS A 539 -20.94 -30.23 -18.80
C LYS A 539 -20.84 -29.46 -20.12
N ASN A 540 -21.60 -29.87 -21.14
CA ASN A 540 -21.55 -29.20 -22.44
C ASN A 540 -22.06 -27.75 -22.38
N TYR A 541 -23.02 -27.46 -21.50
CA TYR A 541 -23.47 -26.09 -21.24
C TYR A 541 -22.36 -25.22 -20.63
N MET A 542 -21.67 -25.73 -19.60
CA MET A 542 -20.55 -25.01 -18.99
C MET A 542 -19.41 -24.78 -19.98
N LEU A 543 -19.05 -25.80 -20.78
CA LEU A 543 -18.02 -25.68 -21.83
C LEU A 543 -18.42 -24.65 -22.89
N MET A 544 -19.69 -24.62 -23.30
CA MET A 544 -20.21 -23.61 -24.25
C MET A 544 -20.05 -22.19 -23.70
N LEU A 545 -20.45 -21.94 -22.46
CA LEU A 545 -20.34 -20.60 -21.86
C LEU A 545 -18.88 -20.15 -21.73
N ILE A 546 -17.98 -21.03 -21.29
CA ILE A 546 -16.54 -20.72 -21.19
C ILE A 546 -15.92 -20.50 -22.58
N TYR A 547 -16.32 -21.28 -23.58
CA TYR A 547 -15.88 -21.08 -24.95
C TYR A 547 -16.26 -19.70 -25.47
N LEU A 548 -17.51 -19.27 -25.27
CA LEU A 548 -18.01 -17.93 -25.64
C LEU A 548 -17.37 -16.80 -24.83
N THR A 549 -16.88 -17.08 -23.62
CA THR A 549 -16.26 -16.07 -22.75
C THR A 549 -14.88 -15.65 -23.26
N TRP A 550 -14.09 -16.62 -23.75
CA TRP A 550 -12.64 -16.42 -23.97
C TRP A 550 -12.18 -16.56 -25.42
N ASN A 551 -13.01 -17.08 -26.33
CA ASN A 551 -12.67 -17.15 -27.74
C ASN A 551 -13.32 -16.00 -28.50
N ASP A 552 -12.51 -15.25 -29.25
CA ASP A 552 -12.92 -14.14 -30.11
C ASP A 552 -12.78 -14.52 -31.60
N ASP A 553 -13.55 -15.51 -32.05
CA ASP A 553 -13.53 -16.04 -33.41
C ASP A 553 -14.84 -15.79 -34.18
N ALA A 554 -14.87 -16.10 -35.48
CA ALA A 554 -16.07 -15.89 -36.29
C ALA A 554 -17.30 -16.70 -35.81
N THR A 555 -17.08 -17.81 -35.11
CA THR A 555 -18.14 -18.70 -34.59
C THR A 555 -18.78 -18.10 -33.35
N THR A 556 -17.96 -17.61 -32.43
CA THR A 556 -18.38 -16.91 -31.21
C THR A 556 -19.03 -15.57 -31.54
N LYS A 557 -18.44 -14.76 -32.43
CA LYS A 557 -19.02 -13.48 -32.92
C LYS A 557 -20.37 -13.63 -33.60
N ALA A 558 -20.63 -14.76 -34.24
CA ALA A 558 -21.94 -15.06 -34.82
C ALA A 558 -23.03 -15.30 -33.76
N ILE A 559 -22.63 -15.60 -32.51
CA ILE A 559 -23.51 -15.85 -31.37
C ILE A 559 -23.58 -14.60 -30.48
N TYR A 560 -22.44 -13.97 -30.18
CA TYR A 560 -22.32 -12.80 -29.30
C TYR A 560 -20.98 -12.06 -29.48
N ASP A 561 -21.01 -10.72 -29.52
CA ASP A 561 -19.82 -9.86 -29.64
C ASP A 561 -19.82 -8.79 -28.52
N ILE A 562 -18.93 -8.94 -27.54
CA ILE A 562 -18.78 -8.03 -26.37
C ILE A 562 -17.61 -7.05 -26.51
N GLY A 563 -16.79 -7.19 -27.56
CA GLY A 563 -15.49 -6.53 -27.63
C GLY A 563 -14.48 -7.06 -26.60
N ASN A 564 -13.19 -6.80 -26.81
CA ASN A 564 -12.10 -7.39 -26.03
C ASN A 564 -11.93 -6.87 -24.58
N TRP A 565 -12.85 -6.04 -24.07
CA TRP A 565 -12.71 -5.39 -22.75
C TRP A 565 -12.74 -6.40 -21.60
N GLY A 566 -13.68 -7.35 -21.61
CA GLY A 566 -13.79 -8.37 -20.56
C GLY A 566 -12.68 -9.43 -20.57
N ALA A 567 -11.99 -9.62 -21.70
CA ALA A 567 -10.97 -10.67 -21.81
C ALA A 567 -9.54 -10.18 -21.53
N ASN A 568 -9.25 -8.89 -21.81
CA ASN A 568 -7.89 -8.35 -21.87
C ASN A 568 -7.69 -6.99 -21.15
N ALA A 569 -8.67 -6.48 -20.42
CA ALA A 569 -8.55 -5.22 -19.66
C ALA A 569 -8.67 -5.46 -18.14
N PRO A 570 -7.57 -5.73 -17.41
CA PRO A 570 -7.60 -6.04 -15.97
C PRO A 570 -8.09 -4.89 -15.08
N GLY A 571 -8.18 -3.66 -15.61
CA GLY A 571 -8.77 -2.51 -14.92
C GLY A 571 -10.29 -2.41 -15.01
N ASN A 572 -10.94 -3.29 -15.76
CA ASN A 572 -12.36 -3.19 -16.04
C ASN A 572 -13.17 -4.21 -15.23
N ASN A 573 -14.31 -3.77 -14.69
CA ASN A 573 -15.21 -4.60 -13.90
C ASN A 573 -15.74 -5.86 -14.61
N PHE A 574 -15.76 -5.88 -15.95
CA PHE A 574 -16.15 -7.08 -16.70
C PHE A 574 -15.10 -8.19 -16.65
N TYR A 575 -13.83 -7.83 -16.49
CA TYR A 575 -12.73 -8.78 -16.50
C TYR A 575 -12.85 -9.85 -15.40
N TYR A 576 -13.12 -9.40 -14.18
CA TYR A 576 -13.24 -10.32 -13.03
C TYR A 576 -14.55 -11.11 -13.01
N ASN A 577 -15.58 -10.68 -13.76
CA ASN A 577 -16.74 -11.53 -14.00
C ASN A 577 -16.35 -12.81 -14.73
N PHE A 578 -15.46 -12.69 -15.72
CA PHE A 578 -15.03 -13.83 -16.53
C PHE A 578 -14.09 -14.74 -15.74
N ILE A 579 -13.22 -14.17 -14.91
CA ILE A 579 -12.40 -14.93 -13.95
C ILE A 579 -13.28 -15.75 -13.00
N LEU A 580 -14.29 -15.14 -12.37
CA LEU A 580 -15.20 -15.84 -11.46
C LEU A 580 -16.03 -16.93 -12.16
N ALA A 581 -16.58 -16.62 -13.32
CA ALA A 581 -17.28 -17.58 -14.17
C ALA A 581 -16.39 -18.81 -14.48
N THR A 582 -15.14 -18.56 -14.84
CA THR A 582 -14.14 -19.58 -15.15
C THR A 582 -13.80 -20.42 -13.93
N ALA A 583 -13.68 -19.81 -12.75
CA ALA A 583 -13.42 -20.51 -11.49
C ALA A 583 -14.52 -21.53 -11.15
N TYR A 584 -15.80 -21.16 -11.29
CA TYR A 584 -16.90 -22.11 -11.08
C TYR A 584 -16.86 -23.29 -12.06
N ALA A 585 -16.67 -23.02 -13.36
CA ALA A 585 -16.59 -24.08 -14.36
C ALA A 585 -15.35 -24.97 -14.18
N ALA A 586 -14.21 -24.37 -13.84
CA ALA A 586 -12.94 -25.08 -13.60
C ALA A 586 -13.05 -26.08 -12.45
N LEU A 587 -13.71 -25.68 -11.35
CA LEU A 587 -13.90 -26.55 -10.19
C LEU A 587 -14.94 -27.64 -10.47
N ALA A 588 -16.06 -27.32 -11.11
CA ALA A 588 -17.13 -28.29 -11.41
C ALA A 588 -16.73 -29.35 -12.45
N LEU A 589 -15.80 -29.01 -13.34
CA LEU A 589 -15.30 -29.91 -14.38
C LEU A 589 -13.88 -30.41 -14.08
N HIS A 590 -13.43 -30.29 -12.84
CA HIS A 590 -12.09 -30.70 -12.47
C HIS A 590 -11.88 -32.21 -12.70
N GLY A 591 -10.87 -32.57 -13.48
CA GLY A 591 -10.61 -33.96 -13.88
C GLY A 591 -11.46 -34.47 -15.05
N GLU A 592 -12.30 -33.62 -15.65
CA GLU A 592 -13.20 -33.94 -16.75
C GLU A 592 -12.80 -33.29 -18.10
N ASN A 593 -11.51 -32.99 -18.28
CA ASN A 593 -10.95 -32.30 -19.46
C ASN A 593 -11.37 -32.95 -20.80
N THR A 594 -11.66 -32.11 -21.80
CA THR A 594 -12.03 -32.54 -23.16
C THR A 594 -11.44 -31.60 -24.21
N THR A 595 -11.29 -32.08 -25.44
CA THR A 595 -10.82 -31.29 -26.60
C THR A 595 -11.96 -30.85 -27.52
N GLN A 596 -13.18 -31.32 -27.28
CA GLN A 596 -14.38 -30.95 -28.02
C GLN A 596 -15.65 -31.15 -27.18
N PHE A 597 -16.72 -30.47 -27.54
CA PHE A 597 -18.04 -30.62 -26.92
C PHE A 597 -19.15 -30.46 -27.97
N THR A 598 -20.34 -30.98 -27.68
CA THR A 598 -21.49 -30.87 -28.58
C THR A 598 -22.59 -30.04 -27.94
N TRP A 599 -23.08 -29.02 -28.66
CA TRP A 599 -24.16 -28.16 -28.23
C TRP A 599 -25.10 -27.85 -29.40
N GLY A 600 -26.41 -27.92 -29.18
CA GLY A 600 -27.40 -27.64 -30.25
C GLY A 600 -27.27 -28.53 -31.48
N GLY A 601 -26.71 -29.74 -31.36
CA GLY A 601 -26.44 -30.66 -32.47
C GLY A 601 -25.14 -30.39 -33.24
N THR A 602 -24.38 -29.36 -32.85
CA THR A 602 -23.09 -28.99 -33.46
C THR A 602 -21.94 -29.35 -32.52
N THR A 603 -20.85 -29.91 -33.06
CA THR A 603 -19.63 -30.19 -32.30
C THR A 603 -18.62 -29.06 -32.48
N TYR A 604 -18.13 -28.52 -31.36
CA TYR A 604 -17.17 -27.42 -31.28
C TYR A 604 -15.84 -27.93 -30.74
N PRO A 605 -14.69 -27.49 -31.28
CA PRO A 605 -13.41 -27.71 -30.61
C PRO A 605 -13.38 -26.91 -29.29
N PHE A 606 -12.83 -27.50 -28.23
CA PHE A 606 -12.62 -26.80 -26.98
C PHE A 606 -11.14 -26.49 -26.80
N LYS A 607 -10.82 -25.19 -26.77
CA LYS A 607 -9.53 -24.64 -26.38
C LYS A 607 -9.72 -23.20 -25.91
N LEU A 608 -8.85 -22.77 -24.99
CA LEU A 608 -8.75 -21.39 -24.51
C LEU A 608 -7.34 -20.91 -24.78
N THR A 609 -7.17 -19.71 -25.32
CA THR A 609 -5.84 -19.20 -25.69
C THR A 609 -5.45 -18.03 -24.79
N LEU A 610 -4.24 -18.09 -24.24
CA LEU A 610 -3.59 -16.98 -23.54
C LEU A 610 -2.18 -16.84 -24.09
N ASP A 611 -1.82 -15.67 -24.63
CA ASP A 611 -0.50 -15.36 -25.17
C ASP A 611 0.06 -16.40 -26.16
N GLY A 612 -0.82 -16.93 -27.01
CA GLY A 612 -0.48 -17.94 -28.02
C GLY A 612 -0.31 -19.36 -27.48
N VAL A 613 -0.55 -19.58 -26.18
CA VAL A 613 -0.62 -20.91 -25.55
C VAL A 613 -2.07 -21.38 -25.49
N ASP A 614 -2.33 -22.57 -26.04
CA ASP A 614 -3.64 -23.20 -26.02
C ASP A 614 -3.81 -24.11 -24.78
N TYR A 615 -4.89 -23.90 -24.05
CA TYR A 615 -5.28 -24.65 -22.85
C TYR A 615 -6.57 -25.43 -23.13
N THR A 616 -6.56 -26.71 -22.79
CA THR A 616 -7.76 -27.59 -22.82
C THR A 616 -8.28 -27.93 -21.42
N ASN A 617 -7.51 -27.54 -20.38
CA ASN A 617 -7.89 -27.58 -18.98
C ASN A 617 -8.24 -26.16 -18.51
N ILE A 618 -9.46 -25.98 -18.03
CA ILE A 618 -9.99 -24.67 -17.61
C ILE A 618 -9.27 -24.16 -16.35
N LEU A 619 -8.89 -25.05 -15.44
CA LEU A 619 -8.19 -24.66 -14.21
C LEU A 619 -6.78 -24.16 -14.51
N ASP A 620 -6.07 -24.82 -15.43
CA ASP A 620 -4.73 -24.39 -15.85
C ASP A 620 -4.78 -23.02 -16.55
N PHE A 621 -5.78 -22.80 -17.41
CA PHE A 621 -6.03 -21.50 -18.03
C PHE A 621 -6.34 -20.41 -16.99
N LEU A 622 -7.18 -20.72 -16.00
CA LEU A 622 -7.54 -19.78 -14.94
C LEU A 622 -6.34 -19.39 -14.09
N TYR A 623 -5.53 -20.37 -13.67
CA TYR A 623 -4.29 -20.07 -12.95
C TYR A 623 -3.34 -19.25 -13.80
N ALA A 624 -3.16 -19.61 -15.08
CA ALA A 624 -2.36 -18.82 -16.00
C ALA A 624 -2.86 -17.37 -16.06
N LYS A 625 -4.17 -17.13 -16.17
CA LYS A 625 -4.77 -15.77 -16.12
C LYS A 625 -4.50 -15.04 -14.81
N ILE A 626 -4.67 -15.69 -13.65
CA ILE A 626 -4.46 -15.06 -12.33
C ILE A 626 -2.99 -14.73 -12.09
N THR A 627 -2.08 -15.57 -12.59
CA THR A 627 -0.62 -15.39 -12.45
C THR A 627 0.02 -14.67 -13.64
N ASP A 628 -0.76 -14.35 -14.67
CA ASP A 628 -0.32 -13.63 -15.86
C ASP A 628 0.17 -12.24 -15.47
N GLU A 629 1.29 -11.75 -16.00
CA GLU A 629 1.86 -10.45 -15.62
C GLU A 629 0.81 -9.33 -15.65
N SER A 630 -0.20 -9.36 -16.53
CA SER A 630 -1.21 -8.31 -16.64
C SER A 630 -2.05 -8.09 -15.37
N ILE A 631 -2.43 -9.13 -14.62
CA ILE A 631 -3.23 -8.96 -13.40
C ILE A 631 -2.36 -8.45 -12.24
N PRO A 632 -1.29 -9.14 -11.80
CA PRO A 632 -0.44 -8.64 -10.72
C PRO A 632 0.16 -7.28 -11.04
N LYS A 633 0.57 -7.01 -12.29
CA LYS A 633 1.05 -5.68 -12.70
C LYS A 633 -0.02 -4.62 -12.55
N TRP A 634 -1.26 -4.91 -12.97
CA TRP A 634 -2.36 -3.97 -12.77
C TRP A 634 -2.62 -3.75 -11.29
N LEU A 635 -2.71 -4.81 -10.48
CA LEU A 635 -2.97 -4.71 -9.05
C LEU A 635 -1.84 -4.00 -8.30
N ASN A 636 -0.57 -4.21 -8.68
CA ASN A 636 0.58 -3.59 -8.01
C ASN A 636 0.90 -2.17 -8.51
N THR A 637 0.37 -1.78 -9.68
CA THR A 637 0.53 -0.41 -10.21
C THR A 637 -0.69 0.43 -9.87
N TYR A 638 -1.86 -0.01 -10.31
CA TYR A 638 -3.11 0.74 -10.28
C TYR A 638 -3.99 0.32 -9.10
N GLY A 639 -3.96 -0.96 -8.72
CA GLY A 639 -4.64 -1.41 -7.50
C GLY A 639 -3.91 -1.05 -6.20
N LYS A 640 -2.66 -0.57 -6.26
CA LYS A 640 -1.80 -0.41 -5.08
C LYS A 640 -2.47 0.47 -4.02
N GLY A 641 -2.47 0.01 -2.78
CA GLY A 641 -3.24 0.62 -1.69
C GLY A 641 -4.74 0.35 -1.76
N GLY A 642 -5.18 -0.71 -2.46
CA GLY A 642 -6.50 -1.32 -2.36
C GLY A 642 -7.65 -0.64 -3.11
N GLY A 643 -7.37 0.50 -3.73
CA GLY A 643 -8.31 1.30 -4.49
C GLY A 643 -8.70 0.66 -5.85
N TRP A 644 -9.69 1.26 -6.52
CA TRP A 644 -10.07 0.89 -7.87
C TRP A 644 -10.49 2.11 -8.71
N HIS A 645 -9.88 2.31 -9.88
CA HIS A 645 -10.08 3.50 -10.74
C HIS A 645 -11.50 3.69 -11.28
N GLU A 646 -12.32 2.64 -11.35
CA GLU A 646 -13.74 2.77 -11.72
C GLU A 646 -14.62 3.32 -10.58
N GLY A 647 -14.03 3.71 -9.44
CA GLY A 647 -14.73 4.35 -8.33
C GLY A 647 -15.38 3.39 -7.35
N ASP A 648 -16.08 3.94 -6.36
CA ASP A 648 -16.58 3.21 -5.19
C ASP A 648 -17.92 2.48 -5.41
N GLN A 649 -18.44 2.42 -6.63
CA GLN A 649 -19.59 1.56 -6.97
C GLN A 649 -19.26 0.47 -8.00
N TYR A 650 -18.46 0.77 -9.02
CA TYR A 650 -18.00 -0.22 -9.99
C TYR A 650 -16.79 -1.02 -9.49
N GLY A 651 -15.88 -0.38 -8.73
CA GLY A 651 -14.74 -1.05 -8.11
C GLY A 651 -15.12 -2.19 -7.18
N PRO A 652 -16.08 -2.03 -6.26
CA PRO A 652 -16.57 -3.14 -5.44
C PRO A 652 -17.17 -4.27 -6.28
N SER A 653 -17.79 -3.96 -7.42
CA SER A 653 -18.22 -4.99 -8.35
C SER A 653 -17.04 -5.77 -8.93
N ALA A 654 -15.93 -5.14 -9.31
CA ALA A 654 -14.74 -5.86 -9.79
C ALA A 654 -14.12 -6.71 -8.67
N LYS A 655 -13.85 -6.08 -7.53
CA LYS A 655 -13.15 -6.65 -6.37
C LYS A 655 -13.88 -7.84 -5.77
N ARG A 656 -15.20 -7.75 -5.56
CA ARG A 656 -15.97 -8.89 -5.03
C ARG A 656 -15.86 -10.13 -5.91
N HIS A 657 -15.83 -9.99 -7.25
CA HIS A 657 -15.74 -11.15 -8.14
C HIS A 657 -14.35 -11.76 -8.13
N LEU A 658 -13.31 -10.93 -8.08
CA LEU A 658 -11.94 -11.39 -7.88
C LEU A 658 -11.86 -12.17 -6.56
N PHE A 659 -12.24 -11.56 -5.44
CA PHE A 659 -12.10 -12.20 -4.13
C PHE A 659 -13.01 -13.42 -3.96
N GLU A 660 -14.21 -13.43 -4.53
CA GLU A 660 -15.05 -14.63 -4.58
C GLU A 660 -14.31 -15.76 -5.32
N ALA A 661 -13.71 -15.48 -6.49
CA ALA A 661 -12.94 -16.46 -7.24
C ALA A 661 -11.75 -17.01 -6.43
N LEU A 662 -11.02 -16.13 -5.74
CA LEU A 662 -9.90 -16.53 -4.89
C LEU A 662 -10.37 -17.38 -3.69
N VAL A 663 -11.48 -17.00 -3.03
CA VAL A 663 -12.04 -17.75 -1.90
C VAL A 663 -12.48 -19.14 -2.33
N ILE A 664 -13.17 -19.27 -3.47
CA ILE A 664 -13.66 -20.58 -3.91
C ILE A 664 -12.51 -21.51 -4.31
N LEU A 665 -11.45 -20.97 -4.93
CA LEU A 665 -10.23 -21.73 -5.24
C LEU A 665 -9.52 -22.18 -3.97
N ARG A 666 -9.31 -21.27 -3.00
CA ARG A 666 -8.71 -21.58 -1.70
C ARG A 666 -9.50 -22.65 -0.95
N ARG A 667 -10.84 -22.49 -0.83
CA ARG A 667 -11.72 -23.47 -0.17
C ARG A 667 -11.76 -24.83 -0.88
N ALA A 668 -11.52 -24.87 -2.19
CA ALA A 668 -11.42 -26.09 -2.98
C ALA A 668 -10.09 -26.84 -2.80
N GLY A 669 -9.15 -26.29 -2.02
CA GLY A 669 -7.83 -26.87 -1.86
C GLY A 669 -6.81 -26.38 -2.90
N GLY A 670 -7.11 -25.29 -3.62
CA GLY A 670 -6.21 -24.63 -4.57
C GLY A 670 -5.25 -23.65 -3.91
N ARG A 671 -4.40 -22.99 -4.71
CA ARG A 671 -3.42 -22.00 -4.24
C ARG A 671 -4.10 -20.87 -3.46
N ASP A 672 -3.50 -20.46 -2.35
CA ASP A 672 -3.93 -19.28 -1.60
C ASP A 672 -3.37 -18.00 -2.23
N PHE A 673 -4.24 -17.26 -2.93
CA PHE A 673 -3.89 -15.99 -3.56
C PHE A 673 -4.06 -14.77 -2.64
N PHE A 674 -4.67 -14.94 -1.46
CA PHE A 674 -4.77 -13.85 -0.48
C PHE A 674 -3.43 -13.56 0.19
N ASN A 675 -2.55 -14.57 0.23
CA ASN A 675 -1.21 -14.51 0.81
C ASN A 675 -0.10 -14.71 -0.25
N ASP A 676 -0.38 -14.38 -1.51
CA ASP A 676 0.60 -14.50 -2.59
C ASP A 676 1.64 -13.37 -2.50
N PRO A 677 2.96 -13.64 -2.42
CA PRO A 677 3.97 -12.59 -2.38
C PRO A 677 4.00 -11.73 -3.65
N ALA A 678 3.38 -12.18 -4.75
CA ALA A 678 3.29 -11.40 -5.98
C ALA A 678 2.39 -10.17 -5.86
N THR A 679 1.52 -10.06 -4.85
CA THR A 679 0.68 -8.88 -4.66
C THR A 679 0.18 -8.73 -3.22
N SER A 680 0.22 -7.51 -2.69
CA SER A 680 -0.40 -7.12 -1.41
C SER A 680 -1.84 -6.64 -1.56
N PHE A 681 -2.42 -6.69 -2.77
CA PHE A 681 -3.70 -6.05 -3.07
C PHE A 681 -4.87 -6.49 -2.19
N PRO A 682 -5.09 -7.78 -1.85
CA PRO A 682 -6.22 -8.18 -0.99
C PRO A 682 -6.13 -7.55 0.40
N LEU A 683 -4.93 -7.51 0.98
CA LEU A 683 -4.65 -6.85 2.25
C LEU A 683 -5.02 -5.36 2.19
N GLU A 684 -4.52 -4.68 1.15
CA GLU A 684 -4.74 -3.25 0.98
C GLU A 684 -6.21 -2.92 0.66
N ALA A 685 -6.91 -3.77 -0.09
CA ALA A 685 -8.33 -3.57 -0.43
C ALA A 685 -9.24 -3.58 0.80
N ALA A 686 -8.93 -4.42 1.80
CA ALA A 686 -9.62 -4.40 3.08
C ALA A 686 -9.45 -3.06 3.79
N LEU A 687 -8.22 -2.51 3.82
CA LEU A 687 -7.93 -1.21 4.42
C LEU A 687 -8.59 -0.08 3.63
N TYR A 688 -8.46 -0.06 2.31
CA TYR A 688 -9.07 0.97 1.45
C TYR A 688 -10.56 1.10 1.70
N LYS A 689 -11.31 -0.02 1.74
CA LYS A 689 -12.76 0.01 1.98
C LYS A 689 -13.10 0.70 3.29
N PHE A 690 -12.28 0.52 4.33
CA PHE A 690 -12.45 1.22 5.60
C PHE A 690 -12.27 2.73 5.49
N TYR A 691 -11.20 3.17 4.84
CA TYR A 691 -10.90 4.59 4.71
C TYR A 691 -11.81 5.29 3.70
N SER A 692 -12.33 4.59 2.69
CA SER A 692 -13.34 5.14 1.79
C SER A 692 -14.73 5.18 2.43
N THR A 693 -14.97 4.44 3.52
CA THR A 693 -16.20 4.52 4.31
C THR A 693 -16.24 5.78 5.17
N GLN A 694 -17.24 6.63 4.90
CA GLN A 694 -17.44 7.89 5.61
C GLN A 694 -17.85 7.67 7.08
N PRO A 695 -17.54 8.63 7.99
CA PRO A 695 -18.02 8.61 9.38
C PRO A 695 -19.50 8.20 9.50
N ARG A 696 -19.84 7.42 10.54
CA ARG A 696 -21.13 6.72 10.75
C ARG A 696 -21.42 5.53 9.81
N GLY A 697 -20.55 5.20 8.86
CA GLY A 697 -20.62 3.95 8.12
C GLY A 697 -21.86 3.80 7.24
N ARG A 698 -22.31 4.87 6.59
CA ARG A 698 -23.50 4.86 5.73
C ARG A 698 -23.21 5.07 4.25
N LEU A 699 -22.11 5.75 3.95
CA LEU A 699 -21.73 6.18 2.61
C LEU A 699 -20.26 5.89 2.36
N PHE A 700 -19.90 5.83 1.10
CA PHE A 700 -18.51 5.92 0.66
C PHE A 700 -18.13 7.33 0.21
N TYR A 701 -16.83 7.57 0.04
CA TYR A 701 -16.32 8.58 -0.88
C TYR A 701 -17.05 8.50 -2.22
N SER A 702 -17.44 9.64 -2.80
CA SER A 702 -18.19 9.67 -4.06
C SER A 702 -17.26 9.73 -5.27
N GLY A 703 -16.46 8.69 -5.47
CA GLY A 703 -15.54 8.57 -6.60
C GLY A 703 -16.14 7.80 -7.78
N GLY A 704 -15.94 8.32 -9.00
CA GLY A 704 -16.36 7.68 -10.25
C GLY A 704 -17.88 7.59 -10.46
N ASP A 705 -18.28 6.80 -11.44
CA ASP A 705 -19.68 6.64 -11.84
C ASP A 705 -20.54 5.98 -10.75
N ALA A 706 -21.79 6.44 -10.62
CA ALA A 706 -22.77 5.83 -9.72
C ALA A 706 -23.59 4.75 -10.44
N GLY A 707 -23.06 3.52 -10.49
CA GLY A 707 -23.67 2.40 -11.20
C GLY A 707 -25.01 1.88 -10.64
N ARG A 708 -25.31 2.15 -9.37
CA ARG A 708 -26.55 1.68 -8.72
C ARG A 708 -27.49 2.82 -8.39
N GLU A 709 -26.97 3.80 -7.66
CA GLU A 709 -27.72 4.96 -7.20
C GLU A 709 -26.76 6.08 -6.81
N PRO A 710 -27.17 7.33 -6.97
CA PRO A 710 -26.24 8.46 -6.92
C PRO A 710 -25.61 8.71 -5.56
N THR A 711 -26.27 8.39 -4.44
CA THR A 711 -25.87 8.81 -3.08
C THR A 711 -24.65 8.08 -2.50
N PHE A 712 -24.09 7.08 -3.19
CA PHE A 712 -22.97 6.25 -2.71
C PHE A 712 -23.23 5.56 -1.37
N GLY A 713 -24.46 5.05 -1.21
CA GLY A 713 -24.78 4.20 -0.08
C GLY A 713 -23.97 2.91 -0.08
N ILE A 714 -23.79 2.33 1.10
CA ILE A 714 -23.23 1.00 1.25
C ILE A 714 -24.26 -0.05 0.84
N TYR A 715 -23.82 -1.07 0.11
CA TYR A 715 -24.70 -2.13 -0.39
C TYR A 715 -24.15 -3.54 -0.16
N ASP A 716 -24.91 -4.50 -0.65
CA ASP A 716 -24.59 -5.92 -0.69
C ASP A 716 -23.32 -6.27 -1.47
N TYR A 717 -22.93 -5.46 -2.47
CA TYR A 717 -21.71 -5.69 -3.24
C TYR A 717 -20.48 -5.49 -2.35
N ASP A 718 -20.52 -4.44 -1.54
CA ASP A 718 -19.50 -4.08 -0.57
C ASP A 718 -19.43 -5.10 0.57
N ARG A 719 -20.61 -5.53 1.05
CA ARG A 719 -20.68 -6.61 2.03
C ARG A 719 -20.05 -7.88 1.50
N HIS A 720 -20.34 -8.27 0.26
CA HIS A 720 -19.75 -9.47 -0.33
C HIS A 720 -18.23 -9.35 -0.47
N GLU A 721 -17.73 -8.22 -0.97
CA GLU A 721 -16.29 -7.92 -1.03
C GLU A 721 -15.64 -8.14 0.34
N MET A 722 -16.21 -7.53 1.39
CA MET A 722 -15.63 -7.58 2.74
C MET A 722 -15.79 -8.94 3.42
N ILE A 723 -16.84 -9.71 3.12
CA ILE A 723 -16.96 -11.10 3.57
C ILE A 723 -15.86 -11.97 2.95
N CYS A 724 -15.62 -11.83 1.64
CA CYS A 724 -14.57 -12.58 0.97
C CYS A 724 -13.19 -12.21 1.50
N LEU A 725 -12.95 -10.93 1.79
CA LEU A 725 -11.70 -10.47 2.41
C LEU A 725 -11.55 -10.96 3.85
N ALA A 726 -12.61 -10.92 4.67
CA ALA A 726 -12.59 -11.45 6.03
C ALA A 726 -12.22 -12.94 6.04
N ASP A 727 -12.81 -13.74 5.15
CA ASP A 727 -12.52 -15.17 5.04
C ASP A 727 -11.14 -15.46 4.41
N GLY A 728 -10.82 -14.77 3.31
CA GLY A 728 -9.57 -14.97 2.56
C GLY A 728 -8.33 -14.62 3.36
N LEU A 729 -8.41 -13.56 4.19
CA LEU A 729 -7.31 -13.07 5.03
C LEU A 729 -7.33 -13.66 6.45
N GLU A 730 -8.10 -14.73 6.71
CA GLU A 730 -8.18 -15.35 8.05
C GLU A 730 -6.78 -15.59 8.63
N GLY A 731 -6.55 -15.10 9.85
CA GLY A 731 -5.25 -15.12 10.53
C GLY A 731 -4.45 -13.82 10.43
N ARG A 732 -4.87 -12.87 9.58
CA ARG A 732 -4.29 -11.51 9.45
C ARG A 732 -5.12 -10.48 10.21
N ALA A 733 -4.52 -9.35 10.59
CA ALA A 733 -5.22 -8.28 11.29
C ALA A 733 -6.38 -7.69 10.45
N GLU A 734 -6.22 -7.71 9.12
CA GLU A 734 -7.15 -7.12 8.17
C GLU A 734 -8.38 -7.98 7.92
N SER A 735 -8.31 -9.27 8.22
CA SER A 735 -9.51 -10.10 8.38
C SER A 735 -10.39 -9.59 9.52
N ALA A 736 -9.78 -9.23 10.66
CA ALA A 736 -10.52 -8.75 11.82
C ALA A 736 -11.10 -7.34 11.61
N TYR A 737 -10.40 -6.48 10.86
CA TYR A 737 -11.00 -5.25 10.37
C TYR A 737 -12.14 -5.58 9.40
N ALA A 738 -11.92 -6.38 8.35
CA ALA A 738 -12.97 -6.66 7.38
C ALA A 738 -14.25 -7.24 8.04
N GLN A 739 -14.07 -8.10 9.04
CA GLN A 739 -15.15 -8.65 9.85
C GLN A 739 -15.88 -7.57 10.68
N TYR A 740 -15.16 -6.59 11.25
CA TYR A 740 -15.77 -5.43 11.90
C TYR A 740 -16.63 -4.64 10.89
N TRP A 741 -16.11 -4.37 9.69
CA TRP A 741 -16.85 -3.64 8.66
C TRP A 741 -18.20 -4.32 8.36
N VAL A 742 -18.15 -5.64 8.16
CA VAL A 742 -19.32 -6.48 7.84
C VAL A 742 -20.36 -6.44 8.95
N ASN A 743 -19.95 -6.37 10.22
CA ASN A 743 -20.89 -6.45 11.34
C ASN A 743 -21.43 -5.08 11.76
N HIS A 744 -20.72 -3.98 11.50
CA HIS A 744 -21.09 -2.64 12.00
C HIS A 744 -21.64 -1.69 10.94
N PHE A 745 -21.21 -1.77 9.69
CA PHE A 745 -21.61 -0.78 8.67
C PHE A 745 -22.70 -1.26 7.72
N TYR A 746 -22.85 -2.57 7.54
CA TYR A 746 -23.96 -3.14 6.78
C TYR A 746 -24.48 -4.43 7.42
N PRO A 747 -25.07 -4.37 8.63
CA PRO A 747 -25.66 -5.55 9.26
C PRO A 747 -26.85 -6.05 8.42
N LEU A 748 -26.97 -7.38 8.29
CA LEU A 748 -28.03 -8.04 7.53
C LEU A 748 -29.42 -7.54 7.95
N ALA A 749 -30.18 -7.03 6.98
CA ALA A 749 -31.62 -6.81 7.11
C ALA A 749 -32.40 -7.95 6.45
N ASP A 750 -33.46 -8.42 7.12
CA ASP A 750 -34.30 -9.53 6.66
C ASP A 750 -34.91 -9.26 5.26
N GLY A 751 -34.81 -10.25 4.36
CA GLY A 751 -35.55 -10.30 3.09
C GLY A 751 -34.90 -9.65 1.87
N THR A 752 -33.60 -9.32 1.95
CA THR A 752 -32.85 -8.56 0.92
C THR A 752 -32.30 -9.39 -0.25
N GLY A 753 -32.54 -10.71 -0.31
CA GLY A 753 -32.10 -11.57 -1.43
C GLY A 753 -30.60 -11.92 -1.45
N GLN A 754 -29.82 -11.37 -0.52
CA GLN A 754 -28.38 -11.63 -0.33
C GLN A 754 -28.10 -12.72 0.70
N GLN A 755 -29.16 -13.26 1.29
CA GLN A 755 -29.08 -14.23 2.37
C GLN A 755 -28.37 -15.52 1.95
N VAL A 756 -28.45 -15.92 0.67
CA VAL A 756 -27.70 -17.09 0.18
C VAL A 756 -26.20 -16.83 0.10
N VAL A 757 -25.78 -15.63 -0.33
CA VAL A 757 -24.35 -15.26 -0.38
C VAL A 757 -23.79 -15.18 1.04
N ASP A 758 -24.48 -14.49 1.93
CA ASP A 758 -24.13 -14.46 3.35
C ASP A 758 -24.10 -15.87 3.94
N PHE A 759 -25.11 -16.71 3.69
CA PHE A 759 -25.13 -18.08 4.16
C PHE A 759 -23.91 -18.87 3.68
N MET A 760 -23.54 -18.74 2.40
CA MET A 760 -22.40 -19.47 1.82
C MET A 760 -21.04 -18.95 2.29
N PHE A 761 -20.87 -17.63 2.39
CA PHE A 761 -19.56 -17.01 2.56
C PHE A 761 -19.29 -16.45 3.97
N TYR A 762 -20.29 -15.88 4.65
CA TYR A 762 -20.10 -15.26 5.97
C TYR A 762 -19.68 -16.29 7.02
N ARG A 763 -18.72 -15.89 7.85
CA ARG A 763 -18.18 -16.70 8.94
C ARG A 763 -18.29 -15.90 10.25
N PRO A 764 -19.35 -16.12 11.06
CA PRO A 764 -19.53 -15.42 12.33
C PRO A 764 -18.46 -15.78 13.39
N VAL A 765 -17.63 -16.77 13.11
CA VAL A 765 -16.56 -17.24 14.01
C VAL A 765 -15.28 -16.40 13.91
N LEU A 766 -15.16 -15.52 12.91
CA LEU A 766 -13.99 -14.67 12.72
C LEU A 766 -13.96 -13.54 13.76
N PRO A 767 -12.79 -13.13 14.26
CA PRO A 767 -12.66 -12.07 15.26
C PRO A 767 -12.91 -10.68 14.64
N GLU A 768 -13.19 -9.69 15.48
CA GLU A 768 -13.26 -8.27 15.09
C GLU A 768 -12.18 -7.47 15.82
N SER A 769 -11.63 -6.44 15.15
CA SER A 769 -10.69 -5.48 15.75
C SER A 769 -11.29 -4.07 15.85
N PRO A 770 -11.02 -3.31 16.93
CA PRO A 770 -11.53 -1.95 17.08
C PRO A 770 -10.84 -0.97 16.14
N LEU A 771 -11.58 0.05 15.68
CA LEU A 771 -11.08 1.06 14.74
C LEU A 771 -9.98 1.95 15.31
N SER A 772 -9.89 2.07 16.64
CA SER A 772 -8.88 2.91 17.31
C SER A 772 -7.43 2.47 17.06
N ALA A 773 -7.22 1.25 16.55
CA ALA A 773 -5.90 0.75 16.19
C ALA A 773 -5.42 1.22 14.80
N LEU A 774 -6.33 1.74 13.96
CA LEU A 774 -5.99 2.21 12.62
C LEU A 774 -5.51 3.68 12.65
N PRO A 775 -4.47 4.03 11.86
CA PRO A 775 -4.09 5.43 11.64
C PRO A 775 -5.26 6.31 11.20
N LEU A 776 -5.12 7.61 11.38
CA LEU A 776 -6.14 8.57 10.94
C LEU A 776 -5.93 9.03 9.48
N ASN A 777 -4.99 8.42 8.77
CA ASN A 777 -4.67 8.75 7.39
C ASN A 777 -4.46 7.48 6.57
N TYR A 778 -4.72 7.56 5.27
CA TYR A 778 -4.47 6.48 4.34
C TYR A 778 -4.22 7.02 2.94
N ARG A 779 -3.31 6.38 2.20
CA ARG A 779 -3.05 6.66 0.79
C ARG A 779 -3.25 5.36 -0.01
N ALA A 780 -4.14 5.41 -0.98
CA ALA A 780 -4.25 4.43 -2.04
C ALA A 780 -3.36 4.88 -3.21
N GLU A 781 -2.11 4.44 -3.20
CA GLU A 781 -1.07 4.92 -4.12
C GLU A 781 -1.43 4.73 -5.60
N GLY A 782 -2.00 3.58 -5.97
CA GLY A 782 -2.33 3.30 -7.35
C GLY A 782 -3.47 4.15 -7.92
N MET A 783 -4.34 4.67 -7.04
CA MET A 783 -5.39 5.63 -7.38
C MET A 783 -4.99 7.07 -7.14
N ASP A 784 -3.77 7.32 -6.65
CA ASP A 784 -3.37 8.61 -6.07
C ASP A 784 -4.50 9.30 -5.30
N TRP A 785 -5.15 8.50 -4.46
CA TRP A 785 -6.24 8.91 -3.61
C TRP A 785 -5.77 8.84 -2.16
N MET A 786 -6.15 9.83 -1.36
CA MET A 786 -5.87 9.84 0.06
C MET A 786 -7.11 10.17 0.87
N ASN A 787 -7.12 9.69 2.11
CA ASN A 787 -8.07 10.08 3.12
C ASN A 787 -7.35 10.54 4.39
N SER A 788 -7.87 11.60 5.00
CA SER A 788 -7.49 12.09 6.31
C SER A 788 -8.73 12.17 7.19
N ARG A 789 -8.64 11.66 8.43
CA ARG A 789 -9.70 11.68 9.43
C ARG A 789 -9.24 12.46 10.66
N SER A 790 -10.16 13.08 11.37
CA SER A 790 -9.84 13.66 12.69
C SER A 790 -10.01 12.68 13.85
N SER A 791 -10.79 11.62 13.66
CA SER A 791 -10.90 10.45 14.54
C SER A 791 -11.63 9.31 13.81
N TRP A 792 -11.84 8.18 14.48
CA TRP A 792 -12.75 7.12 14.02
C TRP A 792 -14.18 7.25 14.57
N GLY A 793 -14.47 8.35 15.28
CA GLY A 793 -15.79 8.63 15.83
C GLY A 793 -16.81 9.07 14.78
N ASP A 794 -18.09 9.05 15.16
CA ASP A 794 -19.21 9.43 14.31
C ASP A 794 -19.16 10.89 13.84
N ASP A 795 -18.56 11.77 14.63
CA ASP A 795 -18.42 13.20 14.37
C ASP A 795 -17.06 13.58 13.75
N ALA A 796 -16.28 12.58 13.33
CA ALA A 796 -15.01 12.80 12.65
C ALA A 796 -15.19 13.66 11.39
N VAL A 797 -14.20 14.52 11.15
CA VAL A 797 -13.99 15.18 9.86
C VAL A 797 -13.21 14.20 8.99
N SER A 798 -13.72 13.89 7.81
CA SER A 798 -13.03 13.12 6.79
C SER A 798 -12.80 14.00 5.56
N VAL A 799 -11.56 14.00 5.07
CA VAL A 799 -11.12 14.75 3.91
C VAL A 799 -10.51 13.76 2.94
N SER A 800 -11.07 13.70 1.73
CA SER A 800 -10.51 12.89 0.64
C SER A 800 -9.97 13.80 -0.45
N PHE A 801 -8.86 13.40 -1.06
CA PHE A 801 -8.24 14.11 -2.18
C PHE A 801 -7.77 13.09 -3.23
N VAL A 802 -7.90 13.44 -4.51
CA VAL A 802 -7.52 12.58 -5.62
C VAL A 802 -6.78 13.37 -6.70
N SER A 803 -5.68 12.80 -7.21
CA SER A 803 -4.97 13.33 -8.38
C SER A 803 -4.28 12.19 -9.11
N THR A 804 -5.01 11.50 -9.97
CA THR A 804 -4.55 10.28 -10.66
C THR A 804 -4.68 10.37 -12.16
N ASP A 805 -3.97 9.50 -12.86
CA ASP A 805 -4.19 9.24 -14.27
C ASP A 805 -5.61 8.71 -14.56
N ALA A 806 -6.19 9.16 -15.67
CA ALA A 806 -7.43 8.65 -16.24
C ALA A 806 -7.16 7.32 -16.99
N VAL A 807 -7.36 6.18 -16.32
CA VAL A 807 -6.98 4.84 -16.83
C VAL A 807 -8.14 3.84 -16.91
N ALA A 808 -9.30 4.15 -16.31
CA ALA A 808 -10.48 3.29 -16.35
C ALA A 808 -11.76 4.01 -16.84
N GLY A 809 -12.67 3.26 -17.48
CA GLY A 809 -13.79 3.84 -18.24
C GLY A 809 -14.87 4.53 -17.40
N HIS A 810 -15.00 4.16 -16.13
CA HIS A 810 -15.96 4.74 -15.16
C HIS A 810 -15.32 5.78 -14.23
N GLN A 811 -14.08 6.18 -14.51
CA GLN A 811 -13.38 7.22 -13.78
C GLN A 811 -13.91 8.61 -14.19
N HIS A 812 -13.86 9.56 -13.26
CA HIS A 812 -14.24 10.95 -13.52
C HIS A 812 -13.02 11.79 -13.93
N ASN A 813 -13.30 12.95 -14.52
CA ASN A 813 -12.34 14.01 -14.81
C ASN A 813 -12.16 14.89 -13.55
N ASP A 814 -11.67 14.28 -12.48
CA ASP A 814 -11.64 14.80 -11.11
C ASP A 814 -10.23 15.05 -10.55
N GLN A 815 -9.23 15.19 -11.42
CA GLN A 815 -7.86 15.43 -11.00
C GLN A 815 -7.74 16.71 -10.15
N ASN A 816 -7.02 16.59 -9.03
CA ASN A 816 -6.92 17.56 -7.94
C ASN A 816 -8.25 17.87 -7.21
N ALA A 817 -9.29 17.05 -7.35
CA ALA A 817 -10.52 17.22 -6.58
C ALA A 817 -10.37 16.77 -5.12
N PHE A 818 -11.19 17.35 -4.26
CA PHE A 818 -11.28 16.96 -2.85
C PHE A 818 -12.72 17.01 -2.36
N GLN A 819 -13.02 16.27 -1.29
CA GLN A 819 -14.33 16.29 -0.62
C GLN A 819 -14.11 16.37 0.89
N ILE A 820 -15.08 16.96 1.59
CA ILE A 820 -15.07 17.13 3.04
C ILE A 820 -16.40 16.64 3.61
N TYR A 821 -16.31 15.62 4.44
CA TYR A 821 -17.43 15.00 5.13
C TYR A 821 -17.31 15.19 6.64
N ARG A 822 -18.42 15.49 7.30
CA ARG A 822 -18.55 15.36 8.76
C ARG A 822 -19.94 14.80 9.01
N GLY A 823 -20.00 13.62 9.62
CA GLY A 823 -21.24 12.83 9.65
C GLY A 823 -22.40 13.58 10.27
N SER A 824 -23.62 13.17 9.94
CA SER A 824 -24.84 13.62 10.63
C SER A 824 -25.90 12.55 10.84
N SER A 825 -26.80 12.79 11.81
CA SER A 825 -27.88 11.88 12.24
C SER A 825 -29.08 11.81 11.28
N GLY A 826 -29.02 12.51 10.14
CA GLY A 826 -30.14 12.74 9.23
C GLY A 826 -30.22 11.78 8.05
N SER A 827 -30.68 12.32 6.91
CA SER A 827 -30.77 11.64 5.62
C SER A 827 -29.38 11.24 5.09
N ARG A 828 -29.34 10.33 4.11
CA ARG A 828 -28.08 9.82 3.52
C ARG A 828 -27.14 10.91 3.03
N LEU A 829 -27.65 12.06 2.64
CA LEU A 829 -26.82 13.14 2.08
C LEU A 829 -26.30 14.11 3.17
N ASP A 830 -26.82 14.06 4.40
CA ASP A 830 -26.66 15.14 5.38
C ASP A 830 -25.25 15.30 5.99
N GLY A 831 -24.29 14.44 5.67
CA GLY A 831 -22.90 14.57 6.14
C GLY A 831 -21.94 15.24 5.15
N TRP A 832 -22.36 15.43 3.89
CA TRP A 832 -21.56 16.09 2.87
C TRP A 832 -21.54 17.61 3.08
N LEU A 833 -20.39 18.18 3.44
CA LEU A 833 -20.22 19.62 3.62
C LEU A 833 -19.61 20.27 2.38
N VAL A 834 -18.52 19.70 1.87
CA VAL A 834 -17.94 20.00 0.55
C VAL A 834 -17.92 18.68 -0.22
N THR A 835 -18.53 18.66 -1.41
CA THR A 835 -18.89 17.43 -2.12
C THR A 835 -18.72 17.61 -3.61
N ASP A 836 -18.82 16.54 -4.39
CA ASP A 836 -19.04 16.65 -5.84
C ASP A 836 -20.53 16.61 -6.17
N THR A 837 -20.88 16.75 -7.44
CA THR A 837 -22.29 16.75 -7.88
C THR A 837 -22.90 15.34 -7.96
N GLN A 838 -22.07 14.30 -8.12
CA GLN A 838 -22.54 12.92 -8.36
C GLN A 838 -23.53 12.42 -7.29
N PRO A 839 -23.34 12.67 -5.97
CA PRO A 839 -24.31 12.31 -4.92
C PRO A 839 -25.74 12.86 -5.10
N PHE A 840 -25.92 13.87 -5.95
CA PHE A 840 -27.17 14.62 -6.13
C PHE A 840 -27.77 14.45 -7.54
N ALA A 841 -27.10 13.72 -8.44
CA ALA A 841 -27.47 13.59 -9.84
C ALA A 841 -28.40 12.39 -10.11
N THR A 842 -29.18 12.40 -11.20
CA THR A 842 -29.95 11.22 -11.66
C THR A 842 -29.24 10.41 -12.74
N GLY A 843 -27.98 10.75 -13.04
CA GLY A 843 -27.09 10.08 -14.00
C GLY A 843 -25.62 10.41 -13.71
N ASN A 844 -24.70 9.89 -14.52
CA ASN A 844 -23.27 10.09 -14.32
C ASN A 844 -22.83 11.50 -14.73
N ARG A 845 -22.02 12.14 -13.88
CA ARG A 845 -21.52 13.50 -13.99
C ARG A 845 -20.00 13.46 -13.96
N THR A 846 -19.44 13.06 -15.10
CA THR A 846 -18.01 12.75 -15.23
C THR A 846 -17.12 13.97 -15.46
N ALA A 847 -17.68 15.11 -15.84
CA ALA A 847 -16.92 16.29 -16.25
C ALA A 847 -16.34 17.09 -15.08
N THR A 848 -15.19 17.72 -15.29
CA THR A 848 -14.44 18.53 -14.32
C THR A 848 -15.28 19.61 -13.61
N ALA A 849 -16.28 20.16 -14.29
CA ALA A 849 -17.20 21.14 -13.71
C ALA A 849 -18.09 20.58 -12.59
N SER A 850 -18.09 19.26 -12.39
CA SER A 850 -18.85 18.54 -11.36
C SER A 850 -18.07 18.35 -10.06
N HIS A 851 -16.82 18.82 -10.01
CA HIS A 851 -15.87 18.50 -8.95
C HIS A 851 -15.26 19.74 -8.32
N ASN A 852 -14.74 19.58 -7.11
CA ASN A 852 -14.08 20.67 -6.37
C ASN A 852 -12.66 20.90 -6.90
N THR A 853 -12.54 21.51 -8.08
CA THR A 853 -11.26 21.75 -8.77
C THR A 853 -11.28 23.12 -9.47
N ILE A 854 -10.53 23.33 -10.55
CA ILE A 854 -10.53 24.59 -11.30
C ILE A 854 -11.24 24.46 -12.64
N ILE A 855 -11.67 25.59 -13.20
CA ILE A 855 -12.08 25.73 -14.59
C ILE A 855 -11.29 26.86 -15.24
N VAL A 856 -10.82 26.61 -16.46
CA VAL A 856 -10.08 27.56 -17.30
C VAL A 856 -10.94 27.89 -18.52
N ASP A 857 -11.36 29.15 -18.65
CA ASP A 857 -12.31 29.60 -19.67
C ASP A 857 -13.54 28.68 -19.77
N ASN A 858 -13.76 28.03 -20.92
CA ASN A 858 -14.83 27.06 -21.14
C ASN A 858 -14.31 25.62 -21.27
N ALA A 859 -13.07 25.34 -20.84
CA ALA A 859 -12.54 23.98 -20.85
C ALA A 859 -13.36 23.10 -19.90
N THR A 860 -14.12 22.16 -20.46
CA THR A 860 -15.05 21.29 -19.72
C THR A 860 -14.53 19.85 -19.56
N CYS A 861 -13.38 19.53 -20.14
CA CYS A 861 -12.96 18.17 -20.36
C CYS A 861 -11.48 17.96 -20.07
N GLN A 862 -11.16 16.76 -19.54
CA GLN A 862 -9.79 16.29 -19.36
C GLN A 862 -9.52 15.09 -20.26
N ARG A 863 -8.24 14.91 -20.63
CA ARG A 863 -7.82 13.85 -21.55
C ARG A 863 -7.84 12.49 -20.85
N TYR A 864 -8.21 11.44 -21.57
CA TYR A 864 -8.04 10.05 -21.11
C TYR A 864 -6.61 9.54 -21.40
N GLY A 865 -5.94 8.96 -20.41
CA GLY A 865 -4.59 8.38 -20.56
C GLY A 865 -3.63 8.68 -19.39
N ARG A 866 -2.42 8.11 -19.48
CA ARG A 866 -1.32 8.34 -18.52
C ARG A 866 -0.77 9.76 -18.59
N GLY A 867 -0.38 10.30 -17.45
CA GLY A 867 0.12 11.65 -17.26
C GLY A 867 -1.00 12.70 -17.29
N THR A 868 -2.14 12.43 -16.65
CA THR A 868 -3.26 13.40 -16.56
C THR A 868 -3.42 13.97 -15.16
N GLY A 869 -2.93 13.28 -14.14
CA GLY A 869 -2.76 13.81 -12.79
C GLY A 869 -1.90 12.88 -11.94
N ASN A 870 -1.17 13.43 -10.97
CA ASN A 870 -0.36 12.65 -10.03
C ASN A 870 -0.39 13.28 -8.63
N MET A 871 -0.27 12.47 -7.58
CA MET A 871 0.02 12.93 -6.23
C MET A 871 1.54 12.92 -5.98
N GLU A 872 2.16 14.07 -6.22
CA GLU A 872 3.60 14.27 -6.15
C GLU A 872 4.14 14.29 -4.71
N LYS A 873 3.35 14.78 -3.74
CA LYS A 873 3.77 14.85 -2.33
C LYS A 873 2.69 14.30 -1.41
N TYR A 874 3.14 13.60 -0.38
CA TYR A 874 2.31 13.12 0.70
C TYR A 874 3.12 13.08 2.01
N SER A 875 2.58 13.62 3.08
CA SER A 875 3.16 13.55 4.43
C SER A 875 2.06 13.54 5.47
N ALA A 876 2.17 12.68 6.48
CA ALA A 876 1.24 12.61 7.59
C ALA A 876 2.04 12.52 8.89
N VAL A 877 1.79 13.44 9.82
CA VAL A 877 2.45 13.48 11.12
C VAL A 877 1.36 13.47 12.19
N MET A 878 1.24 12.33 12.89
CA MET A 878 0.16 12.05 13.84
C MET A 878 0.59 12.16 15.31
N ASN A 879 1.87 12.38 15.57
CA ASN A 879 2.45 12.45 16.91
C ASN A 879 2.81 13.89 17.37
N THR A 880 2.42 14.91 16.60
CA THR A 880 2.60 16.33 16.93
C THR A 880 1.31 16.97 17.40
N SER A 881 1.42 18.15 18.02
CA SER A 881 0.28 19.02 18.32
C SER A 881 0.47 20.36 17.60
N PRO A 882 -0.30 20.66 16.53
CA PRO A 882 -1.35 19.81 15.97
C PRO A 882 -0.78 18.70 15.08
N ALA A 883 -1.53 17.60 14.97
CA ALA A 883 -1.30 16.58 13.95
C ALA A 883 -1.79 17.12 12.59
N TYR A 884 -1.18 16.65 11.50
CA TYR A 884 -1.58 17.07 10.16
C TYR A 884 -1.41 15.98 9.10
N VAL A 885 -2.16 16.15 8.01
CA VAL A 885 -1.94 15.44 6.75
C VAL A 885 -1.78 16.46 5.62
N TYR A 886 -0.71 16.34 4.86
CA TYR A 886 -0.36 17.17 3.71
C TYR A 886 -0.30 16.33 2.44
N THR A 887 -0.87 16.84 1.37
CA THR A 887 -0.73 16.28 0.03
C THR A 887 -0.58 17.39 -1.00
N MET A 888 0.16 17.10 -2.08
CA MET A 888 0.21 17.94 -3.26
C MET A 888 -0.05 17.09 -4.50
N GLY A 889 -1.01 17.52 -5.32
CA GLY A 889 -1.24 16.93 -6.63
C GLY A 889 -0.93 17.89 -7.77
N ASP A 890 -0.37 17.33 -8.84
CA ASP A 890 -0.11 18.01 -10.11
C ASP A 890 -1.08 17.48 -11.18
N ALA A 891 -1.91 18.36 -11.70
CA ALA A 891 -2.88 18.08 -12.77
C ALA A 891 -2.65 18.99 -13.98
N SER A 892 -1.41 19.44 -14.19
CA SER A 892 -1.02 20.34 -15.28
C SER A 892 -1.33 19.78 -16.67
N ASP A 893 -1.31 18.45 -16.80
CA ASP A 893 -1.57 17.73 -18.03
C ASP A 893 -3.03 17.28 -18.17
N ALA A 894 -3.92 17.63 -17.24
CA ALA A 894 -5.33 17.23 -17.33
C ALA A 894 -6.12 18.11 -18.33
N TYR A 895 -5.81 19.40 -18.47
CA TYR A 895 -6.76 20.41 -19.00
C TYR A 895 -6.58 20.73 -20.50
N TYR A 896 -7.65 20.49 -21.29
CA TYR A 896 -7.71 20.72 -22.74
C TYR A 896 -9.02 21.43 -23.16
N ASP A 897 -9.06 22.11 -24.32
CA ASP A 897 -10.23 22.88 -24.80
C ASP A 897 -11.32 22.06 -25.53
N ASP A 898 -11.43 20.76 -25.26
CA ASP A 898 -12.43 19.89 -25.88
C ASP A 898 -13.84 20.05 -25.29
N LEU A 899 -14.86 19.83 -26.14
CA LEU A 899 -16.25 19.71 -25.70
C LEU A 899 -16.43 18.41 -24.91
N GLU A 900 -17.14 18.51 -23.78
CA GLU A 900 -17.46 17.43 -22.79
C GLU A 900 -17.85 16.07 -23.40
N VAL A 901 -18.44 16.06 -24.60
CA VAL A 901 -18.93 14.84 -25.27
C VAL A 901 -17.82 14.03 -25.95
N ASN A 902 -16.63 14.61 -26.14
CA ASN A 902 -15.51 14.02 -26.91
C ASN A 902 -14.23 13.80 -26.08
N CYS A 903 -14.33 13.60 -24.75
CA CYS A 903 -13.15 13.40 -23.89
C CYS A 903 -12.25 12.20 -24.22
N TYR A 904 -12.67 11.34 -25.16
CA TYR A 904 -11.86 10.26 -25.72
C TYR A 904 -11.05 10.65 -26.97
N SER A 905 -11.30 11.82 -27.57
CA SER A 905 -10.54 12.29 -28.74
C SER A 905 -9.21 12.94 -28.32
N GLN A 906 -8.14 12.72 -29.08
CA GLN A 906 -6.81 13.28 -28.80
C GLN A 906 -6.59 14.66 -29.45
N ASP A 907 -7.67 15.35 -29.84
CA ASP A 907 -7.61 16.46 -30.79
C ASP A 907 -7.61 17.86 -30.13
N GLY A 908 -7.84 17.96 -28.82
CA GLY A 908 -7.84 19.21 -28.07
C GLY A 908 -6.48 19.86 -27.86
N THR A 909 -6.50 21.17 -27.56
CA THR A 909 -5.33 22.00 -27.24
C THR A 909 -5.15 22.16 -25.74
N LYS A 910 -3.94 21.89 -25.24
CA LYS A 910 -3.57 22.04 -23.82
C LYS A 910 -3.81 23.47 -23.34
N GLN A 911 -4.39 23.65 -22.15
CA GLN A 911 -4.77 24.96 -21.61
C GLN A 911 -3.83 25.49 -20.50
N LEU A 912 -3.11 24.60 -19.81
CA LEU A 912 -2.30 24.93 -18.64
C LEU A 912 -0.83 24.54 -18.86
N THR A 913 0.09 25.35 -18.35
CA THR A 913 1.47 24.89 -18.14
C THR A 913 1.63 24.30 -16.74
N THR A 914 0.92 24.85 -15.75
CA THR A 914 0.97 24.39 -14.37
C THR A 914 -0.41 24.42 -13.74
N PHE A 915 -0.77 23.33 -13.04
CA PHE A 915 -1.80 23.29 -12.02
C PHE A 915 -1.38 22.35 -10.90
N GLN A 916 -0.87 22.94 -9.84
CA GLN A 916 -0.55 22.24 -8.60
C GLN A 916 -1.52 22.68 -7.50
N ARG A 917 -2.00 21.69 -6.74
CA ARG A 917 -2.87 21.90 -5.57
C ARG A 917 -2.23 21.28 -4.35
N GLU A 918 -2.01 22.10 -3.34
CA GLU A 918 -1.58 21.68 -2.02
C GLU A 918 -2.78 21.68 -1.08
N LEU A 919 -3.01 20.56 -0.41
CA LEU A 919 -4.07 20.39 0.58
C LEU A 919 -3.46 19.95 1.90
N VAL A 920 -3.73 20.72 2.96
CA VAL A 920 -3.31 20.42 4.33
C VAL A 920 -4.54 20.30 5.21
N HIS A 921 -4.74 19.15 5.84
CA HIS A 921 -5.71 18.98 6.92
C HIS A 921 -4.97 19.00 8.26
N VAL A 922 -5.09 20.10 9.00
CA VAL A 922 -4.63 20.23 10.38
C VAL A 922 -5.76 19.81 11.31
N LEU A 923 -5.51 18.76 12.10
CA LEU A 923 -6.54 18.14 12.92
C LEU A 923 -6.95 19.08 14.08
N PRO A 924 -8.24 19.06 14.47
CA PRO A 924 -9.29 18.15 13.99
C PRO A 924 -10.16 18.69 12.84
N GLY A 925 -9.91 19.88 12.29
CA GLY A 925 -10.86 20.47 11.34
C GLY A 925 -10.45 21.71 10.56
N TYR A 926 -9.17 22.09 10.50
CA TYR A 926 -8.71 23.14 9.57
C TYR A 926 -8.20 22.51 8.29
N ILE A 927 -8.75 22.89 7.14
CA ILE A 927 -8.26 22.45 5.83
C ILE A 927 -7.78 23.68 5.07
N VAL A 928 -6.53 23.69 4.62
CA VAL A 928 -5.96 24.76 3.80
C VAL A 928 -5.71 24.20 2.40
N VAL A 929 -6.24 24.88 1.38
CA VAL A 929 -6.05 24.54 -0.03
C VAL A 929 -5.34 25.70 -0.72
N PHE A 930 -4.17 25.42 -1.29
CA PHE A 930 -3.37 26.38 -2.03
C PHE A 930 -3.16 25.89 -3.47
N ASP A 931 -3.64 26.67 -4.45
CA ASP A 931 -3.48 26.36 -5.87
C ASP A 931 -2.50 27.31 -6.54
N ARG A 932 -1.65 26.74 -7.39
CA ARG A 932 -0.79 27.47 -8.33
C ARG A 932 -1.20 27.09 -9.75
N VAL A 933 -1.70 28.06 -10.50
CA VAL A 933 -2.25 27.85 -11.85
C VAL A 933 -1.63 28.83 -12.84
N THR A 934 -0.99 28.30 -13.88
CA THR A 934 -0.41 29.08 -14.97
C THR A 934 -1.08 28.70 -16.28
N PRO A 935 -2.06 29.50 -16.76
CA PRO A 935 -2.69 29.25 -18.04
C PRO A 935 -1.75 29.58 -19.20
N ILE A 936 -1.82 28.78 -20.28
CA ILE A 936 -1.09 29.04 -21.52
C ILE A 936 -1.57 30.36 -22.15
N ASN A 937 -2.88 30.62 -22.11
CA ASN A 937 -3.42 31.94 -22.42
C ASN A 937 -3.42 32.80 -21.14
N PRO A 938 -2.56 33.82 -21.01
CA PRO A 938 -2.48 34.64 -19.80
C PRO A 938 -3.73 35.50 -19.54
N ASN A 939 -4.66 35.58 -20.50
CA ASN A 939 -5.94 36.26 -20.35
C ASN A 939 -7.11 35.31 -20.06
N ALA A 940 -6.83 34.01 -19.88
CA ALA A 940 -7.85 33.03 -19.56
C ALA A 940 -8.51 33.36 -18.22
N LYS A 941 -9.81 33.10 -18.13
CA LYS A 941 -10.55 33.17 -16.87
C LYS A 941 -10.32 31.89 -16.09
N VAL A 942 -9.64 31.99 -14.96
CA VAL A 942 -9.46 30.86 -14.03
C VAL A 942 -10.43 31.02 -12.87
N ARG A 943 -11.21 29.97 -12.60
CA ARG A 943 -12.17 29.88 -11.51
C ARG A 943 -11.89 28.68 -10.62
N ASN A 944 -11.92 28.89 -9.31
CA ASN A 944 -11.97 27.80 -8.34
C ASN A 944 -13.43 27.39 -8.12
N PHE A 945 -13.73 26.09 -8.23
CA PHE A 945 -15.07 25.52 -8.07
C PHE A 945 -15.15 24.77 -6.74
N PHE A 946 -16.21 25.02 -5.98
CA PHE A 946 -16.53 24.28 -4.76
C PHE A 946 -18.02 24.00 -4.72
N HIS A 947 -18.42 22.76 -4.46
CA HIS A 947 -19.81 22.38 -4.32
C HIS A 947 -20.16 22.08 -2.87
N TYR A 948 -21.33 22.55 -2.50
CA TYR A 948 -21.89 22.48 -1.17
C TYR A 948 -23.26 21.86 -1.25
N SER A 949 -23.57 21.06 -0.25
CA SER A 949 -24.87 20.44 -0.13
C SER A 949 -26.04 21.39 0.10
N ASN A 950 -25.77 22.54 0.73
CA ASN A 950 -26.76 23.57 1.04
C ASN A 950 -26.26 24.92 0.51
N GLN A 951 -27.19 25.85 0.30
CA GLN A 951 -26.87 27.20 -0.15
C GLN A 951 -25.87 27.87 0.81
N PRO A 952 -24.70 28.31 0.32
CA PRO A 952 -23.76 29.06 1.12
C PRO A 952 -24.31 30.44 1.50
N VAL A 953 -24.16 30.80 2.77
CA VAL A 953 -24.35 32.19 3.22
C VAL A 953 -23.04 32.93 3.01
N VAL A 954 -23.01 33.90 2.10
CA VAL A 954 -21.78 34.63 1.71
C VAL A 954 -21.76 36.01 2.38
N THR A 955 -20.69 36.29 3.13
CA THR A 955 -20.41 37.61 3.72
C THR A 955 -18.97 38.03 3.43
N GLY A 956 -18.79 38.94 2.47
CA GLY A 956 -17.46 39.37 2.05
C GLY A 956 -16.68 38.23 1.39
N ASP A 957 -15.55 37.85 2.00
CA ASP A 957 -14.65 36.76 1.58
C ASP A 957 -14.95 35.42 2.28
N MET A 958 -16.00 35.37 3.11
CA MET A 958 -16.34 34.23 3.95
C MET A 958 -17.67 33.62 3.54
N LEU A 959 -17.73 32.29 3.55
CA LEU A 959 -18.91 31.48 3.30
C LEU A 959 -19.21 30.54 4.48
N GLU A 960 -20.49 30.38 4.78
CA GLU A 960 -20.95 29.41 5.77
C GLU A 960 -21.94 28.44 5.16
N VAL A 961 -21.73 27.15 5.43
CA VAL A 961 -22.68 26.08 5.10
C VAL A 961 -22.90 25.21 6.32
N THR A 962 -24.16 25.05 6.70
CA THR A 962 -24.59 24.14 7.78
C THR A 962 -25.43 23.04 7.19
N ARG A 963 -25.12 21.79 7.52
CA ARG A 963 -25.94 20.64 7.15
C ARG A 963 -25.89 19.57 8.24
N GLY A 964 -27.06 19.08 8.64
CA GLY A 964 -27.18 18.19 9.79
C GLY A 964 -26.59 18.82 11.06
N ASP A 965 -25.71 18.09 11.73
CA ASP A 965 -24.93 18.51 12.89
C ASP A 965 -23.52 19.05 12.51
N GLY A 966 -23.21 19.15 11.21
CA GLY A 966 -21.96 19.68 10.69
C GLY A 966 -22.08 21.13 10.17
N LYS A 967 -20.97 21.86 10.25
CA LYS A 967 -20.80 23.19 9.64
C LYS A 967 -19.41 23.30 9.02
N VAL A 968 -19.33 23.95 7.87
CA VAL A 968 -18.08 24.42 7.27
C VAL A 968 -18.13 25.93 7.11
N PHE A 969 -17.08 26.59 7.60
CA PHE A 969 -16.74 27.94 7.18
C PHE A 969 -15.68 27.82 6.08
N HIS A 970 -15.80 28.62 5.02
CA HIS A 970 -14.82 28.70 3.94
C HIS A 970 -14.43 30.17 3.71
N LYS A 971 -13.16 30.49 3.92
CA LYS A 971 -12.61 31.84 3.70
C LYS A 971 -11.70 31.84 2.48
N VAL A 972 -12.02 32.67 1.49
CA VAL A 972 -11.24 32.87 0.26
C VAL A 972 -10.23 33.99 0.50
N LEU A 973 -8.98 33.63 0.79
CA LEU A 973 -7.93 34.60 1.10
C LEU A 973 -7.22 35.14 -0.15
N LEU A 974 -7.01 34.29 -1.16
CA LEU A 974 -6.43 34.69 -2.44
C LEU A 974 -7.23 34.13 -3.63
N PRO A 975 -7.34 34.91 -4.74
CA PRO A 975 -7.00 36.33 -4.79
C PRO A 975 -7.99 37.15 -3.94
N ASN A 976 -7.50 38.18 -3.24
CA ASN A 976 -8.29 38.97 -2.29
C ASN A 976 -9.46 39.76 -2.91
N ASN A 977 -9.51 39.82 -4.25
CA ASN A 977 -10.53 40.46 -5.04
C ASN A 977 -11.31 39.45 -5.91
N ALA A 978 -11.27 38.16 -5.57
CA ALA A 978 -12.03 37.13 -6.27
C ALA A 978 -13.51 37.51 -6.33
N ARG A 979 -14.11 37.39 -7.51
CA ARG A 979 -15.56 37.53 -7.65
C ARG A 979 -16.20 36.21 -7.24
N LEU A 980 -16.95 36.23 -6.15
CA LEU A 980 -17.67 35.07 -5.63
C LEU A 980 -19.09 35.02 -6.22
N THR A 981 -19.44 33.91 -6.85
CA THR A 981 -20.79 33.66 -7.39
C THR A 981 -21.31 32.33 -6.88
N THR A 982 -22.48 32.33 -6.25
CA THR A 982 -23.19 31.10 -5.85
C THR A 982 -24.25 30.74 -6.87
N ILE A 983 -24.28 29.48 -7.29
CA ILE A 983 -25.18 28.94 -8.31
C ILE A 983 -25.94 27.76 -7.71
N ASP A 984 -27.27 27.76 -7.89
CA ASP A 984 -28.12 26.59 -7.66
C ASP A 984 -27.96 25.63 -8.84
N GLU A 985 -27.29 24.50 -8.62
CA GLU A 985 -27.14 23.48 -9.63
C GLU A 985 -28.26 22.44 -9.50
N GLN A 986 -29.22 22.54 -10.42
CA GLN A 986 -30.35 21.62 -10.53
C GLN A 986 -29.96 20.45 -11.44
N ILE A 987 -29.46 19.37 -10.86
CA ILE A 987 -28.73 18.31 -11.58
C ILE A 987 -29.59 17.06 -11.89
N GLY A 988 -30.79 16.95 -11.32
CA GLY A 988 -31.73 15.83 -11.56
C GLY A 988 -32.84 16.09 -12.59
N ASP A 989 -33.37 15.02 -13.19
CA ASP A 989 -34.53 15.05 -14.11
C ASP A 989 -35.81 15.61 -13.48
N SER A 990 -35.94 15.50 -12.16
CA SER A 990 -37.04 16.10 -11.39
C SER A 990 -36.78 17.55 -10.99
N LYS A 991 -35.57 18.09 -11.17
CA LYS A 991 -35.10 19.40 -10.66
C LYS A 991 -35.33 19.63 -9.15
N THR A 992 -35.61 18.57 -8.37
CA THR A 992 -35.93 18.68 -6.93
C THR A 992 -34.74 18.43 -6.02
N ILE A 993 -33.60 17.95 -6.55
CA ILE A 993 -32.37 17.72 -5.80
C ILE A 993 -31.32 18.70 -6.32
N THR A 994 -30.80 19.53 -5.42
CA THR A 994 -29.89 20.63 -5.72
C THR A 994 -28.58 20.44 -4.96
N THR A 995 -27.48 20.73 -5.64
CA THR A 995 -26.20 21.07 -4.99
C THR A 995 -25.90 22.54 -5.32
N TRP A 996 -25.05 23.18 -4.54
CA TRP A 996 -24.74 24.60 -4.69
C TRP A 996 -23.28 24.78 -5.03
N ARG A 997 -23.01 25.40 -6.17
CA ARG A 997 -21.65 25.70 -6.60
C ARG A 997 -21.25 27.11 -6.21
N LEU A 998 -20.09 27.26 -5.60
CA LEU A 998 -19.35 28.51 -5.52
C LEU A 998 -18.33 28.56 -6.65
N GLU A 999 -18.37 29.66 -7.41
CA GLU A 999 -17.29 30.03 -8.33
C GLU A 999 -16.51 31.21 -7.74
N ALA A 1000 -15.23 31.01 -7.47
CA ALA A 1000 -14.28 32.07 -7.12
C ALA A 1000 -13.48 32.46 -8.37
N GLU A 1001 -13.97 33.48 -9.10
CA GLU A 1001 -13.35 33.96 -10.34
C GLU A 1001 -12.22 34.95 -10.05
N ALA A 1002 -11.00 34.60 -10.48
CA ALA A 1002 -9.85 35.49 -10.41
C ALA A 1002 -9.86 36.51 -11.56
N THR A 1003 -9.33 37.70 -11.31
CA THR A 1003 -8.96 38.60 -12.41
C THR A 1003 -7.82 37.95 -13.23
N PRO A 1004 -7.90 37.90 -14.57
CA PRO A 1004 -6.87 37.24 -15.39
C PRO A 1004 -5.46 37.78 -15.14
N VAL A 1005 -4.52 36.87 -14.85
CA VAL A 1005 -3.09 37.16 -14.66
C VAL A 1005 -2.28 35.97 -15.19
N PRO A 1006 -0.98 36.15 -15.51
CA PRO A 1006 -0.17 35.04 -16.02
C PRO A 1006 -0.01 33.88 -15.04
N ASN A 1007 0.01 34.15 -13.73
CA ASN A 1007 0.12 33.14 -12.68
C ASN A 1007 -0.91 33.43 -11.60
N HIS A 1008 -1.82 32.49 -11.39
CA HIS A 1008 -2.86 32.58 -10.39
C HIS A 1008 -2.42 31.83 -9.12
N GLN A 1009 -2.72 32.44 -7.98
CA GLN A 1009 -2.60 31.84 -6.66
C GLN A 1009 -3.99 31.88 -6.00
N PHE A 1010 -4.51 30.72 -5.63
CA PHE A 1010 -5.73 30.63 -4.83
C PHE A 1010 -5.38 30.08 -3.46
N LEU A 1011 -5.83 30.76 -2.40
CA LEU A 1011 -5.59 30.33 -1.03
C LEU A 1011 -6.93 30.33 -0.29
N ASN A 1012 -7.35 29.14 0.11
CA ASN A 1012 -8.66 28.90 0.71
C ASN A 1012 -8.46 28.21 2.06
N VAL A 1013 -9.18 28.68 3.08
CA VAL A 1013 -9.15 28.08 4.43
C VAL A 1013 -10.56 27.62 4.79
N PHE A 1014 -10.69 26.34 5.08
CA PHE A 1014 -11.91 25.72 5.59
C PHE A 1014 -11.77 25.44 7.07
N TYR A 1015 -12.81 25.74 7.84
CA TYR A 1015 -12.93 25.33 9.23
C TYR A 1015 -14.20 24.49 9.40
N VAL A 1016 -14.00 23.20 9.67
CA VAL A 1016 -15.05 22.19 9.77
C VAL A 1016 -15.30 21.88 11.24
N THR A 1017 -16.56 22.01 11.65
CA THR A 1017 -16.95 22.00 13.06
C THR A 1017 -18.40 21.59 13.23
N SER A 1018 -18.91 21.63 14.47
CA SER A 1018 -20.31 21.35 14.76
C SER A 1018 -21.24 22.49 14.27
N ALA A 1019 -22.49 22.17 13.98
CA ALA A 1019 -23.52 23.13 13.57
C ALA A 1019 -23.73 24.30 14.57
N GLY A 1020 -23.43 24.08 15.86
CA GLY A 1020 -23.57 25.09 16.92
C GLY A 1020 -22.49 26.17 16.91
N THR A 1021 -21.39 25.98 16.17
CA THR A 1021 -20.31 26.96 16.10
C THR A 1021 -20.75 28.19 15.32
N VAL A 1022 -20.61 29.38 15.91
CA VAL A 1022 -21.14 30.64 15.37
C VAL A 1022 -20.13 31.47 14.58
N GLN A 1023 -18.83 31.22 14.74
CA GLN A 1023 -17.78 31.96 14.06
C GLN A 1023 -16.54 31.08 13.84
N MET A 1024 -15.84 31.34 12.75
CA MET A 1024 -14.52 30.79 12.45
C MET A 1024 -13.42 31.62 13.15
N PRO A 1025 -12.32 31.00 13.62
CA PRO A 1025 -11.12 31.72 14.05
C PRO A 1025 -10.56 32.60 12.93
N ASP A 1026 -10.04 33.79 13.28
CA ASP A 1026 -9.55 34.72 12.26
C ASP A 1026 -8.39 34.12 11.46
N ALA A 1027 -8.45 34.23 10.14
CA ALA A 1027 -7.43 33.77 9.22
C ALA A 1027 -6.99 34.91 8.31
N LEU A 1028 -5.69 35.13 8.23
CA LEU A 1028 -5.07 36.25 7.50
C LEU A 1028 -3.99 35.72 6.57
N VAL A 1029 -3.79 36.39 5.43
CA VAL A 1029 -2.67 36.10 4.51
C VAL A 1029 -1.36 36.49 5.17
N VAL A 1030 -0.37 35.60 5.09
CA VAL A 1030 1.02 35.85 5.46
C VAL A 1030 1.87 35.76 4.19
N ARG A 1031 2.81 36.69 4.03
CA ARG A 1031 3.79 36.68 2.94
C ARG A 1031 5.18 36.86 3.52
N SER A 1032 6.17 36.23 2.89
CA SER A 1032 7.55 36.59 3.18
C SER A 1032 7.87 37.98 2.62
N GLU A 1033 8.83 38.65 3.25
CA GLU A 1033 9.38 39.94 2.84
C GLU A 1033 9.96 39.86 1.42
N GLN A 1034 10.57 38.72 1.07
CA GLN A 1034 11.08 38.43 -0.27
C GLN A 1034 9.97 38.09 -1.29
N GLN A 1035 8.72 37.92 -0.82
CA GLN A 1035 7.56 37.46 -1.62
C GLN A 1035 7.75 36.10 -2.29
N ASN A 1036 8.71 35.30 -1.81
CA ASN A 1036 9.00 33.95 -2.28
C ASN A 1036 8.16 32.87 -1.57
N MET A 1037 7.44 33.23 -0.50
CA MET A 1037 6.51 32.35 0.21
C MET A 1037 5.20 33.10 0.50
N VAL A 1038 4.09 32.38 0.47
CA VAL A 1038 2.75 32.88 0.76
C VAL A 1038 1.94 31.82 1.50
N GLY A 1039 1.07 32.24 2.40
CA GLY A 1039 0.17 31.32 3.07
C GLY A 1039 -0.74 32.03 4.06
N THR A 1040 -1.07 31.38 5.16
CA THR A 1040 -2.04 31.88 6.13
C THR A 1040 -1.61 31.70 7.58
N ARG A 1041 -2.00 32.65 8.42
CA ARG A 1041 -2.05 32.50 9.87
C ARG A 1041 -3.50 32.33 10.30
N ILE A 1042 -3.78 31.30 11.09
CA ILE A 1042 -5.05 31.01 11.73
C ILE A 1042 -4.91 31.28 13.23
N ALA A 1043 -5.79 32.12 13.78
CA ALA A 1043 -5.83 32.51 15.19
C ALA A 1043 -6.49 31.44 16.06
N ASP A 1044 -5.98 30.20 16.03
CA ASP A 1044 -6.57 29.12 16.80
C ASP A 1044 -6.46 29.41 18.32
N PRO A 1045 -7.52 29.13 19.11
CA PRO A 1045 -7.54 29.48 20.53
C PRO A 1045 -6.44 28.85 21.38
N ALA A 1046 -5.94 27.67 21.00
CA ALA A 1046 -4.89 26.97 21.73
C ALA A 1046 -3.50 27.54 21.39
N HIS A 1047 -3.20 27.66 20.10
CA HIS A 1047 -1.98 28.25 19.57
C HIS A 1047 -2.23 28.71 18.13
N ASP A 1048 -1.62 29.79 17.69
CA ASP A 1048 -1.78 30.20 16.29
C ASP A 1048 -1.15 29.18 15.35
N ILE A 1049 -1.72 29.00 14.16
CA ILE A 1049 -1.20 28.06 13.15
C ILE A 1049 -0.79 28.87 11.92
N VAL A 1050 0.47 28.77 11.53
CA VAL A 1050 1.04 29.45 10.36
C VAL A 1050 1.42 28.41 9.32
N LEU A 1051 0.81 28.47 8.14
CA LEU A 1051 1.11 27.61 7.01
C LEU A 1051 1.62 28.47 5.87
N MET A 1052 2.78 28.13 5.31
CA MET A 1052 3.45 28.91 4.26
C MET A 1052 3.88 27.99 3.13
N PHE A 1053 3.57 28.35 1.89
CA PHE A 1053 3.84 27.60 0.67
C PHE A 1053 4.76 28.41 -0.25
N SER A 1054 5.44 27.74 -1.19
CA SER A 1054 6.24 28.46 -2.18
C SER A 1054 5.34 29.34 -3.04
N ALA A 1055 5.76 30.60 -3.24
CA ALA A 1055 5.08 31.49 -4.16
C ALA A 1055 5.48 31.24 -5.63
N ASP A 1056 6.48 30.38 -5.87
CA ASP A 1056 6.93 30.04 -7.22
C ASP A 1056 5.81 29.31 -7.98
N PRO A 1057 5.48 29.70 -9.23
CA PRO A 1057 4.41 29.07 -10.00
C PRO A 1057 4.58 27.56 -10.17
N THR A 1058 5.82 27.05 -10.18
CA THR A 1058 6.15 25.63 -10.35
C THR A 1058 6.27 24.87 -9.03
N GLY A 1059 6.13 25.54 -7.88
CA GLY A 1059 6.32 24.92 -6.56
C GLY A 1059 7.77 24.67 -6.20
N ALA A 1060 8.70 25.28 -6.92
CA ALA A 1060 10.11 25.20 -6.62
C ALA A 1060 10.41 25.78 -5.24
N ALA A 1061 11.35 25.16 -4.53
CA ALA A 1061 11.78 25.65 -3.22
C ALA A 1061 12.33 27.09 -3.32
N PRO A 1062 11.96 27.98 -2.39
CA PRO A 1062 12.47 29.34 -2.39
C PRO A 1062 13.99 29.35 -2.22
N GLY A 1063 14.69 30.07 -3.11
CA GLY A 1063 16.12 30.32 -2.97
C GLY A 1063 16.43 31.34 -1.87
N GLY A 1064 17.49 31.09 -1.10
CA GLY A 1064 17.99 32.02 -0.08
C GLY A 1064 17.19 31.98 1.23
N THR A 1065 17.13 33.13 1.91
CA THR A 1065 16.44 33.28 3.20
C THR A 1065 14.95 33.57 3.00
N ILE A 1066 14.11 32.97 3.84
CA ILE A 1066 12.69 33.25 3.99
C ILE A 1066 12.51 34.09 5.26
N GLU A 1067 12.01 35.31 5.14
CA GLU A 1067 11.72 36.17 6.30
C GLU A 1067 10.25 36.58 6.29
N TYR A 1068 9.53 36.45 7.40
CA TYR A 1068 8.13 36.89 7.50
C TYR A 1068 7.80 37.37 8.91
N LYS A 1069 6.71 38.13 9.02
CA LYS A 1069 6.22 38.68 10.29
C LYS A 1069 4.83 38.17 10.59
N VAL A 1070 4.62 37.75 11.83
CA VAL A 1070 3.32 37.30 12.31
C VAL A 1070 3.06 37.80 13.73
N GLY A 1071 1.81 38.17 14.01
CA GLY A 1071 1.38 38.57 15.35
C GLY A 1071 0.52 37.47 15.97
N PHE A 1072 0.88 37.04 17.17
CA PHE A 1072 0.14 36.04 17.94
C PHE A 1072 0.29 36.28 19.45
N SER A 1073 -0.61 35.70 20.26
CA SER A 1073 -0.63 35.94 21.72
C SER A 1073 -0.38 34.68 22.57
N ASN A 1074 -0.69 33.48 22.06
CA ASN A 1074 -0.69 32.23 22.83
C ASN A 1074 0.37 31.20 22.37
N GLY A 1075 1.40 31.65 21.64
CA GLY A 1075 2.34 30.78 20.94
C GLY A 1075 1.87 30.45 19.52
N SER A 1076 2.72 29.81 18.72
CA SER A 1076 2.39 29.48 17.33
C SER A 1076 3.13 28.25 16.80
N GLN A 1077 2.47 27.53 15.89
CA GLN A 1077 2.96 26.36 15.18
C GLN A 1077 3.15 26.74 13.71
N HIS A 1078 4.36 26.56 13.18
CA HIS A 1078 4.75 27.00 11.83
C HIS A 1078 5.05 25.81 10.94
N PHE A 1079 4.40 25.78 9.78
CA PHE A 1079 4.59 24.78 8.74
C PHE A 1079 4.99 25.48 7.45
N LEU A 1080 6.23 25.24 6.99
CA LEU A 1080 6.72 25.74 5.70
C LEU A 1080 6.81 24.56 4.74
N TYR A 1081 6.04 24.63 3.66
CA TYR A 1081 5.95 23.62 2.60
C TYR A 1081 6.86 23.98 1.43
N ASP A 1082 6.99 23.07 0.46
CA ASP A 1082 7.83 23.22 -0.73
C ASP A 1082 9.32 23.49 -0.46
N LEU A 1083 9.83 23.16 0.72
CA LEU A 1083 11.27 23.25 0.98
C LEU A 1083 12.00 22.03 0.41
N VAL A 1084 13.33 22.11 0.36
CA VAL A 1084 14.14 20.98 -0.12
C VAL A 1084 13.98 19.81 0.86
N PRO A 1085 13.55 18.61 0.43
CA PRO A 1085 13.41 17.44 1.30
C PRO A 1085 14.70 17.05 2.02
N GLY A 1086 14.60 16.53 3.24
CA GLY A 1086 15.74 16.02 4.03
C GLY A 1086 16.84 17.06 4.32
N THR A 1087 16.52 18.35 4.23
CA THR A 1087 17.47 19.46 4.37
C THR A 1087 17.27 20.18 5.69
N GLU A 1088 18.36 20.57 6.35
CA GLU A 1088 18.31 21.33 7.60
C GLU A 1088 18.17 22.83 7.34
N TYR A 1089 17.38 23.48 8.20
CA TYR A 1089 17.15 24.91 8.21
C TYR A 1089 17.36 25.49 9.62
N THR A 1090 18.11 26.58 9.71
CA THR A 1090 18.17 27.44 10.89
C THR A 1090 16.91 28.28 10.98
N VAL A 1091 16.32 28.39 12.17
CA VAL A 1091 15.15 29.24 12.45
C VAL A 1091 15.53 30.28 13.50
N ASP A 1092 15.62 31.54 13.08
CA ASP A 1092 15.86 32.68 13.96
C ASP A 1092 14.56 33.46 14.19
N VAL A 1093 14.24 33.75 15.45
CA VAL A 1093 13.03 34.48 15.84
C VAL A 1093 13.38 35.72 16.64
N ALA A 1094 12.85 36.87 16.24
CA ALA A 1094 12.96 38.13 16.97
C ALA A 1094 11.60 38.75 17.21
N GLN A 1095 11.39 39.41 18.35
CA GLN A 1095 10.13 40.11 18.66
C GLN A 1095 10.32 41.62 18.55
N GLU A 1096 9.45 42.28 17.78
CA GLU A 1096 9.47 43.72 17.54
C GLU A 1096 8.04 44.27 17.50
N ASN A 1097 7.73 45.28 18.32
CA ASN A 1097 6.45 46.01 18.31
C ASN A 1097 5.18 45.13 18.37
N GLY A 1098 5.23 44.01 19.09
CA GLY A 1098 4.09 43.07 19.23
C GLY A 1098 3.95 42.04 18.10
N PHE A 1099 4.92 41.98 17.18
CA PHE A 1099 5.04 40.96 16.15
C PHE A 1099 6.30 40.12 16.35
N PHE A 1100 6.29 38.91 15.80
CA PHE A 1100 7.43 38.01 15.71
C PHE A 1100 7.93 38.02 14.27
N SER A 1101 9.19 38.40 14.08
CA SER A 1101 9.93 38.28 12.83
C SER A 1101 10.63 36.92 12.83
N VAL A 1102 10.30 36.09 11.85
CA VAL A 1102 10.84 34.75 11.69
C VAL A 1102 11.72 34.72 10.46
N LYS A 1103 12.93 34.20 10.62
CA LYS A 1103 13.92 34.05 9.56
C LYS A 1103 14.33 32.59 9.44
N VAL A 1104 14.13 32.03 8.26
CA VAL A 1104 14.45 30.63 7.94
C VAL A 1104 15.46 30.60 6.81
N ALA A 1105 16.55 29.87 6.99
CA ALA A 1105 17.61 29.71 6.00
C ALA A 1105 18.21 28.32 6.07
N GLN A 1106 18.71 27.78 4.96
CA GLN A 1106 19.42 26.50 4.98
C GLN A 1106 20.66 26.59 5.88
N GLY A 1107 20.80 25.62 6.77
CA GLY A 1107 21.82 25.61 7.80
C GLY A 1107 21.46 24.64 8.93
N PRO A 1108 22.39 24.37 9.86
CA PRO A 1108 22.18 23.38 10.92
C PRO A 1108 20.99 23.77 11.80
N GLY A 1109 20.00 22.88 11.93
CA GLY A 1109 18.77 23.18 12.66
C GLY A 1109 17.66 22.16 12.49
N VAL A 1110 16.46 22.62 12.13
CA VAL A 1110 15.28 21.77 11.97
C VAL A 1110 15.30 21.16 10.57
N MET A 1111 15.12 19.86 10.48
CA MET A 1111 15.13 19.12 9.22
C MET A 1111 13.73 19.08 8.60
N THR A 1112 13.65 19.21 7.28
CA THR A 1112 12.41 19.00 6.53
C THR A 1112 12.07 17.51 6.40
N THR A 1113 10.78 17.17 6.36
CA THR A 1113 10.32 15.82 6.00
C THR A 1113 10.68 15.46 4.56
N ASP A 1114 10.49 14.20 4.15
CA ASP A 1114 10.63 13.76 2.75
C ASP A 1114 9.72 14.50 1.76
N ALA A 1115 8.59 15.05 2.24
CA ALA A 1115 7.71 15.90 1.43
C ALA A 1115 8.12 17.38 1.39
N GLY A 1116 9.26 17.76 1.98
CA GLY A 1116 9.73 19.15 2.02
C GLY A 1116 8.99 20.04 3.01
N VAL A 1117 8.45 19.48 4.10
CA VAL A 1117 7.74 20.21 5.16
C VAL A 1117 8.68 20.48 6.32
N LEU A 1118 8.86 21.76 6.69
CA LEU A 1118 9.55 22.19 7.91
C LEU A 1118 8.51 22.55 8.96
N HIS A 1119 8.60 21.95 10.15
CA HIS A 1119 7.70 22.23 11.27
C HIS A 1119 8.48 22.68 12.50
N PHE A 1120 8.08 23.80 13.10
CA PHE A 1120 8.64 24.29 14.37
C PHE A 1120 7.62 25.13 15.15
N GLU A 1121 7.90 25.32 16.44
CA GLU A 1121 7.07 26.07 17.39
C GLU A 1121 7.75 27.37 17.83
N ILE A 1122 6.95 28.40 18.09
CA ILE A 1122 7.39 29.62 18.77
C ILE A 1122 6.55 29.85 20.03
N ASP A 1123 7.19 29.71 21.19
CA ASP A 1123 6.60 30.00 22.49
C ASP A 1123 6.50 31.50 22.75
N ALA A 1124 5.31 31.98 23.13
CA ALA A 1124 5.10 33.39 23.49
C ALA A 1124 5.77 33.80 24.82
N VAL A 1125 6.20 32.85 25.65
CA VAL A 1125 6.70 33.10 27.02
C VAL A 1125 8.24 33.15 27.13
N ASN A 1126 8.99 32.60 26.16
CA ASN A 1126 10.41 32.24 26.37
C ASN A 1126 11.44 32.83 25.39
N LEU A 1127 11.21 34.03 24.85
CA LEU A 1127 12.22 34.68 23.98
C LEU A 1127 13.46 35.23 24.72
N ALA A 1128 13.48 35.24 26.05
CA ALA A 1128 14.64 35.67 26.83
C ALA A 1128 15.74 34.57 26.98
N ALA A 1129 15.49 33.34 26.56
CA ALA A 1129 16.38 32.19 26.81
C ALA A 1129 17.14 31.66 25.57
N LEU A 1130 16.81 32.09 24.34
CA LEU A 1130 17.41 31.57 23.10
C LEU A 1130 18.60 32.40 22.57
N GLY A 1131 19.43 32.90 23.50
CA GLY A 1131 20.73 33.48 23.18
C GLY A 1131 21.87 32.55 23.59
N ARG A 1132 22.00 31.36 22.97
CA ARG A 1132 23.23 30.56 22.92
C ARG A 1132 23.27 29.64 21.71
#